data_AF-A0A1F7VFQ0-F1
#
_entry.id   AF-A0A1F7VFQ0-F1
#
_cell.length_a   1.000
_cell.length_b   1.000
_cell.length_c   1.000
_cell.angle_alpha   90.00
_cell.angle_beta   90.00
_cell.angle_gamma   90.00
#
_symmetry.space_group_name_H-M   'P 1'
#
loop_
_entity.id
_entity.type
_entity.pdbx_description
1 polymer ?
#
loop_
_entity_poly.entity_id
_entity_poly.type
_entity_poly.pdbx_seq_one_letter_code
_entity_poly.pdbx_strand_id
1 'polypeptide(L)'
;MSEKSKPEGHEAREYWDASLQEGQQEGPSPETAEMYRLPGDPPLTEKDFDRYRRSKRIPETVSAEAVEKYLWDSAWHVRQMAVLQIKFAPLKDRVSLMQEVMSDASGDVRLEAIYEVESLPLGSRGSMVLKALKDEYYRVREAGGRKLAALTTEEKKSVAEHLFSDSNSSLDALEFFVMHLDAFPTEDQKTYLKRAWTHAEGMIRNAALHQLSLLPESERTEMALNAVDDPVDYVRSTVFCLGIDQLSEMGRARVVELGLNSPYEETVALAVKSIALTSVQDQPKLLSQIPASRSLQVEEAVLSIVELLPKKERSGMIKFGLEHHVMVMRSEAARQIGFLPIRERAQVIESILQYTRDPIMETGAVQNIRTVPMDERARLVSLALNSPVVETRLMCIAEIEFTLPDDWLELARIALDDSSPQVRGEVIKRLEFLVPQEEWLNWIDKGLEDMDRKVRERTASKMSLIPRDDPKWDTFIEKYTRMQNSYFQFVATHTDLYKNHHERFGRANQLKSGTKTTLLDRVPGQDKTTLRDRAMIRHIPPSALSSWRTAYESSHMWQELGFHYVPIEPIVDTKPLKKDELFVDVASRVLMGPSVADWLEKYGLFEMEIRNLMKLILEGLNRLGVVHGHPHDANFVVVFERTEDGKPDFHRIPRVYIIDFDMAVSPPKNV
;
A
#
# COMPACT_ATOMS: atom_id res chain seq x y z
N MET A 1 35.21 15.81 -35.43
CA MET A 1 35.22 15.13 -34.11
C MET A 1 34.38 15.94 -33.14
N SER A 2 33.09 15.63 -33.06
CA SER A 2 32.25 15.79 -31.86
C SER A 2 30.89 15.18 -32.20
N GLU A 3 30.72 13.91 -31.86
CA GLU A 3 29.43 13.21 -31.92
C GLU A 3 28.50 13.81 -30.86
N LYS A 4 27.31 14.24 -31.30
CA LYS A 4 26.17 14.50 -30.42
C LYS A 4 25.29 13.26 -30.46
N SER A 5 25.35 12.45 -29.41
CA SER A 5 24.41 11.36 -29.15
C SER A 5 23.05 11.94 -28.75
N LYS A 6 22.01 11.66 -29.54
CA LYS A 6 20.61 11.82 -29.13
C LYS A 6 20.25 10.70 -28.15
N PRO A 7 19.37 10.93 -27.16
CA PRO A 7 18.81 9.84 -26.37
C PRO A 7 17.70 9.17 -27.18
N GLU A 8 17.91 7.90 -27.52
CA GLU A 8 16.85 6.97 -27.89
C GLU A 8 16.06 6.62 -26.61
N GLY A 9 14.76 6.83 -26.65
CA GLY A 9 13.90 6.43 -25.54
C GLY A 9 12.52 7.02 -25.68
N HIS A 10 11.70 6.47 -26.60
CA HIS A 10 10.24 6.48 -26.54
C HIS A 10 9.59 5.62 -27.66
N GLU A 11 10.13 4.43 -27.97
CA GLU A 11 9.52 3.51 -28.95
C GLU A 11 9.01 2.18 -28.35
N ALA A 12 8.84 2.09 -27.02
CA ALA A 12 8.36 0.87 -26.37
C ALA A 12 6.83 0.78 -26.16
N ARG A 13 6.03 1.75 -26.63
CA ARG A 13 4.58 1.80 -26.36
C ARG A 13 3.67 1.52 -27.56
N GLU A 14 4.18 1.46 -28.79
CA GLU A 14 3.31 1.32 -29.98
C GLU A 14 3.21 -0.11 -30.55
N TYR A 15 3.87 -1.11 -29.95
CA TYR A 15 3.87 -2.48 -30.50
C TYR A 15 2.87 -3.46 -29.88
N TRP A 16 2.03 -3.05 -28.92
CA TRP A 16 1.16 -3.97 -28.17
C TRP A 16 -0.33 -3.92 -28.52
N ASP A 17 -0.77 -3.02 -29.40
CA ASP A 17 -2.21 -2.77 -29.62
C ASP A 17 -2.86 -3.55 -30.78
N ALA A 18 -2.08 -4.24 -31.63
CA ALA A 18 -2.59 -4.84 -32.86
C ALA A 18 -2.81 -6.37 -32.85
N SER A 19 -2.24 -7.12 -31.89
CA SER A 19 -2.34 -8.59 -31.86
C SER A 19 -3.36 -9.16 -30.85
N LEU A 20 -4.01 -8.31 -30.05
CA LEU A 20 -5.10 -8.70 -29.14
C LEU A 20 -6.50 -8.57 -29.77
N GLN A 21 -6.57 -8.28 -31.07
CA GLN A 21 -7.81 -8.33 -31.84
C GLN A 21 -8.13 -9.79 -32.19
N GLU A 22 -9.19 -10.32 -31.58
CA GLU A 22 -9.87 -11.59 -31.95
C GLU A 22 -9.08 -12.89 -31.79
N GLY A 23 -8.08 -12.94 -30.91
CA GLY A 23 -7.69 -14.21 -30.30
C GLY A 23 -8.92 -14.80 -29.60
N GLN A 24 -9.52 -15.84 -30.16
CA GLN A 24 -10.71 -16.48 -29.61
C GLN A 24 -10.45 -16.80 -28.12
N GLN A 25 -11.25 -16.22 -27.22
CA GLN A 25 -11.25 -16.62 -25.81
C GLN A 25 -11.76 -18.06 -25.74
N GLU A 26 -10.83 -19.00 -25.84
CA GLU A 26 -11.07 -20.43 -25.72
C GLU A 26 -11.03 -20.79 -24.24
N GLY A 27 -12.21 -20.83 -23.62
CA GLY A 27 -12.38 -21.46 -22.30
C GLY A 27 -12.01 -22.95 -22.33
N PRO A 28 -12.17 -23.68 -21.21
CA PRO A 28 -11.73 -25.06 -21.08
C PRO A 28 -12.15 -25.96 -22.26
N SER A 29 -11.16 -26.58 -22.90
CA SER A 29 -11.31 -27.58 -23.98
C SER A 29 -10.54 -28.87 -23.66
N PRO A 30 -10.72 -29.95 -24.44
CA PRO A 30 -9.89 -31.16 -24.32
C PRO A 30 -8.39 -30.88 -24.44
N GLU A 31 -7.99 -29.95 -25.31
CA GLU A 31 -6.59 -29.59 -25.58
C GLU A 31 -5.96 -28.84 -24.40
N THR A 32 -6.74 -28.00 -23.71
CA THR A 32 -6.28 -27.22 -22.56
C THR A 32 -6.63 -27.85 -21.21
N ALA A 33 -7.20 -29.06 -21.20
CA ALA A 33 -7.83 -29.67 -20.03
C ALA A 33 -6.91 -29.74 -18.80
N GLU A 34 -5.63 -30.06 -19.01
CA GLU A 34 -4.67 -30.21 -17.92
C GLU A 34 -4.39 -28.88 -17.21
N MET A 35 -4.46 -27.74 -17.92
CA MET A 35 -4.27 -26.44 -17.29
C MET A 35 -5.37 -26.08 -16.30
N TYR A 36 -6.57 -26.61 -16.51
CA TYR A 36 -7.76 -26.36 -15.69
C TYR A 36 -7.93 -27.40 -14.57
N ARG A 37 -7.05 -28.41 -14.51
CA ARG A 37 -7.10 -29.46 -13.51
C ARG A 37 -6.48 -29.02 -12.19
N LEU A 38 -7.20 -29.24 -11.10
CA LEU A 38 -6.69 -28.99 -9.74
C LEU A 38 -5.85 -30.18 -9.24
N PRO A 39 -4.81 -29.95 -8.42
CA PRO A 39 -4.05 -31.02 -7.78
C PRO A 39 -4.93 -32.02 -7.01
N GLY A 40 -4.80 -33.31 -7.35
CA GLY A 40 -5.58 -34.40 -6.76
C GLY A 40 -6.96 -34.64 -7.38
N ASP A 41 -7.44 -33.77 -8.27
CA ASP A 41 -8.72 -33.97 -8.95
C ASP A 41 -8.60 -35.00 -10.10
N PRO A 42 -9.69 -35.71 -10.43
CA PRO A 42 -9.75 -36.54 -11.64
C PRO A 42 -9.64 -35.67 -12.91
N PRO A 43 -9.23 -36.25 -14.06
CA PRO A 43 -9.23 -35.54 -15.34
C PRO A 43 -10.61 -34.98 -15.70
N LEU A 44 -10.64 -33.81 -16.36
CA LEU A 44 -11.87 -33.21 -16.86
C LEU A 44 -12.50 -34.07 -17.98
N THR A 45 -13.82 -34.12 -18.03
CA THR A 45 -14.58 -34.93 -18.99
C THR A 45 -15.30 -34.04 -20.02
N GLU A 46 -15.74 -34.61 -21.16
CA GLU A 46 -16.54 -33.87 -22.16
C GLU A 46 -17.79 -33.22 -21.55
N LYS A 47 -18.39 -33.89 -20.55
CA LYS A 47 -19.55 -33.37 -19.82
C LYS A 47 -19.24 -32.08 -19.05
N ASP A 48 -18.00 -31.90 -18.60
CA ASP A 48 -17.55 -30.70 -17.91
C ASP A 48 -17.39 -29.55 -18.91
N PHE A 49 -16.81 -29.81 -20.09
CA PHE A 49 -16.72 -28.82 -21.18
C PHE A 49 -18.11 -28.40 -21.70
N ASP A 50 -19.02 -29.36 -21.91
CA ASP A 50 -20.42 -29.10 -22.30
C ASP A 50 -21.17 -28.25 -21.27
N ARG A 51 -20.88 -28.44 -19.98
CA ARG A 51 -21.46 -27.62 -18.91
C ARG A 51 -20.94 -26.19 -19.01
N TYR A 52 -19.63 -26.03 -19.14
CA TYR A 52 -19.01 -24.71 -19.27
C TYR A 52 -19.52 -23.95 -20.51
N ARG A 53 -19.56 -24.59 -21.69
CA ARG A 53 -19.98 -23.94 -22.95
C ARG A 53 -21.41 -23.38 -22.91
N ARG A 54 -22.33 -24.04 -22.21
CA ARG A 54 -23.73 -23.58 -22.07
C ARG A 54 -23.89 -22.30 -21.25
N SER A 55 -22.86 -21.92 -20.50
CA SER A 55 -22.90 -20.81 -19.55
C SER A 55 -22.65 -19.42 -20.20
N LYS A 56 -22.21 -19.34 -21.47
CA LYS A 56 -21.67 -18.11 -22.12
C LYS A 56 -22.64 -16.93 -22.39
N ARG A 57 -23.92 -16.96 -21.97
CA ARG A 57 -24.88 -15.86 -22.28
C ARG A 57 -25.00 -14.87 -21.11
N ILE A 58 -24.37 -13.69 -21.23
CA ILE A 58 -24.57 -12.55 -20.31
C ILE A 58 -25.33 -11.43 -21.05
N PRO A 59 -26.35 -10.79 -20.47
CA PRO A 59 -26.98 -9.61 -21.06
C PRO A 59 -26.07 -8.37 -20.99
N GLU A 60 -25.97 -7.60 -22.07
CA GLU A 60 -25.14 -6.38 -22.18
C GLU A 60 -25.76 -5.13 -21.54
N THR A 61 -27.04 -5.18 -21.16
CA THR A 61 -27.77 -4.02 -20.60
C THR A 61 -28.57 -4.41 -19.38
N VAL A 62 -28.57 -3.53 -18.37
CA VAL A 62 -29.42 -3.61 -17.18
C VAL A 62 -30.54 -2.59 -17.31
N SER A 63 -31.77 -2.93 -16.91
CA SER A 63 -32.88 -1.98 -16.94
C SER A 63 -32.77 -0.95 -15.81
N ALA A 64 -33.24 0.28 -16.03
CA ALA A 64 -33.24 1.31 -14.99
C ALA A 64 -34.03 0.86 -13.75
N GLU A 65 -35.15 0.16 -13.96
CA GLU A 65 -35.99 -0.37 -12.87
C GLU A 65 -35.26 -1.44 -12.03
N ALA A 66 -34.39 -2.23 -12.68
CA ALA A 66 -33.56 -3.19 -11.96
C ALA A 66 -32.50 -2.46 -11.12
N VAL A 67 -31.87 -1.40 -11.62
CA VAL A 67 -30.92 -0.61 -10.82
C VAL A 67 -31.65 0.05 -9.64
N GLU A 68 -32.74 0.75 -9.91
CA GLU A 68 -33.57 1.44 -8.92
C GLU A 68 -34.01 0.51 -7.77
N LYS A 69 -34.51 -0.69 -8.10
CA LYS A 69 -34.92 -1.70 -7.11
C LYS A 69 -33.85 -1.97 -6.05
N TYR A 70 -32.58 -2.06 -6.46
CA TYR A 70 -31.48 -2.38 -5.54
C TYR A 70 -30.82 -1.14 -4.94
N LEU A 71 -31.02 0.04 -5.51
CA LEU A 71 -30.69 1.32 -4.84
C LEU A 71 -31.50 1.53 -3.55
N TRP A 72 -32.58 0.78 -3.35
CA TRP A 72 -33.39 0.81 -2.11
C TRP A 72 -33.19 -0.42 -1.22
N ASP A 73 -32.16 -1.22 -1.45
CA ASP A 73 -31.86 -2.37 -0.59
C ASP A 73 -31.47 -1.90 0.82
N SER A 74 -31.90 -2.67 1.84
CA SER A 74 -31.55 -2.41 3.24
C SER A 74 -30.03 -2.37 3.48
N ALA A 75 -29.27 -3.15 2.72
CA ALA A 75 -27.82 -3.28 2.85
C ALA A 75 -27.08 -2.27 1.98
N TRP A 76 -26.31 -1.38 2.61
CA TRP A 76 -25.61 -0.29 1.92
C TRP A 76 -24.67 -0.76 0.80
N HIS A 77 -24.01 -1.91 0.97
CA HIS A 77 -23.10 -2.43 -0.04
C HIS A 77 -23.85 -2.93 -1.29
N VAL A 78 -25.08 -3.42 -1.15
CA VAL A 78 -25.91 -3.78 -2.32
C VAL A 78 -26.28 -2.52 -3.10
N ARG A 79 -26.63 -1.45 -2.38
CA ARG A 79 -26.90 -0.14 -2.99
C ARG A 79 -25.65 0.39 -3.70
N GLN A 80 -24.48 0.32 -3.08
CA GLN A 80 -23.20 0.68 -3.70
C GLN A 80 -22.96 -0.10 -5.01
N MET A 81 -23.18 -1.41 -5.01
CA MET A 81 -23.05 -2.21 -6.24
C MET A 81 -24.06 -1.80 -7.31
N ALA A 82 -25.27 -1.39 -6.92
CA ALA A 82 -26.26 -0.86 -7.86
C ALA A 82 -25.83 0.49 -8.45
N VAL A 83 -25.12 1.35 -7.70
CA VAL A 83 -24.52 2.59 -8.24
C VAL A 83 -23.57 2.30 -9.40
N LEU A 84 -22.71 1.28 -9.26
CA LEU A 84 -21.81 0.85 -10.33
C LEU A 84 -22.53 0.40 -11.61
N GLN A 85 -23.81 0.05 -11.52
CA GLN A 85 -24.63 -0.32 -12.66
C GLN A 85 -25.31 0.87 -13.35
N ILE A 86 -25.31 2.08 -12.77
CA ILE A 86 -25.95 3.27 -13.35
C ILE A 86 -25.37 3.59 -14.73
N LYS A 87 -24.07 3.38 -14.94
CA LYS A 87 -23.43 3.58 -16.26
C LYS A 87 -23.93 2.64 -17.36
N PHE A 88 -24.62 1.56 -17.02
CA PHE A 88 -25.27 0.65 -17.97
C PHE A 88 -26.76 0.94 -18.15
N ALA A 89 -27.35 1.80 -17.31
CA ALA A 89 -28.71 2.29 -17.51
C ALA A 89 -28.78 3.26 -18.71
N PRO A 90 -29.97 3.45 -19.30
CA PRO A 90 -30.17 4.43 -20.36
C PRO A 90 -29.77 5.84 -19.92
N LEU A 91 -29.07 6.58 -20.79
CA LEU A 91 -28.47 7.88 -20.44
C LEU A 91 -29.46 8.89 -19.83
N LYS A 92 -30.72 8.89 -20.31
CA LYS A 92 -31.80 9.77 -19.83
C LYS A 92 -32.19 9.53 -18.36
N ASP A 93 -31.93 8.34 -17.83
CA ASP A 93 -32.35 7.92 -16.47
C ASP A 93 -31.19 8.06 -15.46
N ARG A 94 -29.94 8.22 -15.92
CA ARG A 94 -28.76 8.25 -15.03
C ARG A 94 -28.75 9.44 -14.07
N VAL A 95 -29.22 10.60 -14.52
CA VAL A 95 -29.21 11.83 -13.70
C VAL A 95 -30.17 11.71 -12.53
N SER A 96 -31.39 11.19 -12.74
CA SER A 96 -32.36 10.98 -11.66
C SER A 96 -31.89 9.91 -10.69
N LEU A 97 -31.38 8.78 -11.19
CA LEU A 97 -30.78 7.73 -10.34
C LEU A 97 -29.64 8.30 -9.48
N MET A 98 -28.73 9.09 -10.07
CA MET A 98 -27.62 9.69 -9.33
C MET A 98 -28.09 10.71 -8.28
N GLN A 99 -29.11 11.52 -8.59
CA GLN A 99 -29.68 12.49 -7.64
C GLN A 99 -30.25 11.81 -6.39
N GLU A 100 -30.94 10.68 -6.59
CA GLU A 100 -31.47 9.85 -5.52
C GLU A 100 -30.33 9.27 -4.66
N VAL A 101 -29.34 8.66 -5.31
CA VAL A 101 -28.19 8.04 -4.63
C VAL A 101 -27.37 9.04 -3.83
N MET A 102 -27.20 10.28 -4.32
CA MET A 102 -26.51 11.32 -3.55
C MET A 102 -27.25 11.72 -2.27
N SER A 103 -28.45 11.20 -2.00
CA SER A 103 -29.19 11.36 -0.74
C SER A 103 -29.19 10.08 0.11
N ASP A 104 -28.45 9.05 -0.28
CA ASP A 104 -28.33 7.79 0.47
C ASP A 104 -27.83 8.03 1.88
N ALA A 105 -28.28 7.24 2.87
CA ALA A 105 -27.82 7.37 4.25
C ALA A 105 -26.34 6.96 4.44
N SER A 106 -25.80 6.11 3.57
CA SER A 106 -24.41 5.65 3.63
C SER A 106 -23.48 6.56 2.83
N GLY A 107 -22.46 7.09 3.50
CA GLY A 107 -21.42 7.88 2.85
C GLY A 107 -20.62 7.10 1.79
N ASP A 108 -20.45 5.79 1.95
CA ASP A 108 -19.74 4.95 0.95
C ASP A 108 -20.55 4.81 -0.35
N VAL A 109 -21.87 4.75 -0.25
CA VAL A 109 -22.76 4.72 -1.44
C VAL A 109 -22.70 6.04 -2.19
N ARG A 110 -22.74 7.16 -1.47
CA ARG A 110 -22.59 8.51 -2.06
C ARG A 110 -21.20 8.72 -2.67
N LEU A 111 -20.17 8.15 -2.04
CA LEU A 111 -18.79 8.19 -2.52
C LEU A 111 -18.66 7.45 -3.87
N GLU A 112 -19.26 6.28 -4.00
CA GLU A 112 -19.29 5.56 -5.28
C GLU A 112 -20.02 6.36 -6.37
N ALA A 113 -21.12 7.02 -5.99
CA ALA A 113 -21.90 7.84 -6.91
C ALA A 113 -21.08 8.99 -7.50
N ILE A 114 -20.31 9.69 -6.67
CA ILE A 114 -19.48 10.80 -7.16
C ILE A 114 -18.32 10.30 -8.04
N TYR A 115 -17.80 9.08 -7.82
CA TYR A 115 -16.81 8.50 -8.74
C TYR A 115 -17.38 8.23 -10.14
N GLU A 116 -18.65 7.86 -10.22
CA GLU A 116 -19.38 7.62 -11.47
C GLU A 116 -19.99 8.89 -12.10
N VAL A 117 -19.65 10.10 -11.62
CA VAL A 117 -20.19 11.38 -12.13
C VAL A 117 -19.91 11.61 -13.63
N GLU A 118 -18.84 11.04 -14.16
CA GLU A 118 -18.50 11.14 -15.59
C GLU A 118 -19.46 10.35 -16.49
N SER A 119 -20.18 9.37 -15.94
CA SER A 119 -21.23 8.63 -16.65
C SER A 119 -22.47 9.49 -16.95
N LEU A 120 -22.56 10.68 -16.32
CA LEU A 120 -23.62 11.65 -16.53
C LEU A 120 -23.36 12.59 -17.72
N PRO A 121 -24.42 13.12 -18.36
CA PRO A 121 -24.32 14.18 -19.35
C PRO A 121 -23.61 15.44 -18.83
N LEU A 122 -22.85 16.11 -19.69
CA LEU A 122 -22.27 17.42 -19.40
C LEU A 122 -23.37 18.43 -19.03
N GLY A 123 -23.09 19.35 -18.10
CA GLY A 123 -24.05 20.33 -17.59
C GLY A 123 -24.88 19.84 -16.40
N SER A 124 -24.90 18.53 -16.12
CA SER A 124 -25.54 17.96 -14.93
C SER A 124 -24.56 17.58 -13.81
N ARG A 125 -23.26 17.62 -14.10
CA ARG A 125 -22.21 17.13 -13.18
C ARG A 125 -21.93 18.13 -12.08
N GLY A 126 -21.99 19.43 -12.38
CA GLY A 126 -21.68 20.50 -11.43
C GLY A 126 -22.53 20.45 -10.15
N SER A 127 -23.82 20.15 -10.26
CA SER A 127 -24.71 20.04 -9.10
C SER A 127 -24.42 18.79 -8.24
N MET A 128 -24.00 17.68 -8.85
CA MET A 128 -23.56 16.48 -8.10
C MET A 128 -22.27 16.76 -7.34
N VAL A 129 -21.27 17.37 -7.99
CA VAL A 129 -20.00 17.74 -7.36
C VAL A 129 -20.21 18.75 -6.23
N LEU A 130 -21.07 19.75 -6.42
CA LEU A 130 -21.41 20.70 -5.36
C LEU A 130 -22.06 20.01 -4.15
N LYS A 131 -22.99 19.08 -4.40
CA LYS A 131 -23.63 18.29 -3.35
C LYS A 131 -22.59 17.43 -2.61
N ALA A 132 -21.66 16.82 -3.32
CA ALA A 132 -20.57 16.04 -2.74
C ALA A 132 -19.61 16.89 -1.90
N LEU A 133 -19.24 18.09 -2.35
CA LEU A 133 -18.40 19.03 -1.59
C LEU A 133 -19.06 19.47 -0.27
N LYS A 134 -20.39 19.56 -0.24
CA LYS A 134 -21.18 19.91 0.96
C LYS A 134 -21.59 18.70 1.80
N ASP A 135 -21.14 17.50 1.44
CA ASP A 135 -21.53 16.27 2.12
C ASP A 135 -21.00 16.22 3.56
N GLU A 136 -21.73 15.59 4.48
CA GLU A 136 -21.29 15.41 5.87
C GLU A 136 -20.08 14.45 6.00
N TYR A 137 -19.92 13.52 5.05
CA TYR A 137 -18.86 12.53 5.07
C TYR A 137 -17.61 13.05 4.35
N TYR A 138 -16.50 13.16 5.10
CA TYR A 138 -15.21 13.71 4.64
C TYR A 138 -14.75 13.14 3.29
N ARG A 139 -14.85 11.81 3.08
CA ARG A 139 -14.38 11.17 1.85
C ARG A 139 -15.19 11.59 0.61
N VAL A 140 -16.49 11.87 0.79
CA VAL A 140 -17.35 12.35 -0.31
C VAL A 140 -16.98 13.78 -0.68
N ARG A 141 -16.65 14.63 0.31
CA ARG A 141 -16.15 15.98 0.06
C ARG A 141 -14.84 15.97 -0.72
N GLU A 142 -13.88 15.15 -0.27
CA GLU A 142 -12.60 14.99 -0.95
C GLU A 142 -12.78 14.52 -2.40
N ALA A 143 -13.61 13.49 -2.63
CA ALA A 143 -13.90 13.01 -3.97
C ALA A 143 -14.61 14.08 -4.83
N GLY A 144 -15.50 14.89 -4.23
CA GLY A 144 -16.08 16.06 -4.87
C GLY A 144 -15.03 17.05 -5.36
N GLY A 145 -14.05 17.38 -4.52
CA GLY A 145 -12.91 18.25 -4.89
C GLY A 145 -12.13 17.70 -6.09
N ARG A 146 -11.76 16.41 -6.05
CA ARG A 146 -11.06 15.75 -7.17
C ARG A 146 -11.88 15.73 -8.46
N LYS A 147 -13.21 15.62 -8.36
CA LYS A 147 -14.11 15.60 -9.52
C LYS A 147 -14.43 16.98 -10.09
N LEU A 148 -13.89 18.06 -9.54
CA LEU A 148 -13.90 19.38 -10.20
C LEU A 148 -13.28 19.30 -11.60
N ALA A 149 -12.25 18.47 -11.82
CA ALA A 149 -11.63 18.29 -13.14
C ALA A 149 -12.59 17.76 -14.22
N ALA A 150 -13.62 16.99 -13.83
CA ALA A 150 -14.61 16.40 -14.75
C ALA A 150 -15.71 17.39 -15.20
N LEU A 151 -15.69 18.61 -14.68
CA LEU A 151 -16.64 19.68 -14.95
C LEU A 151 -16.21 20.57 -16.12
N THR A 152 -17.19 21.14 -16.82
CA THR A 152 -16.95 22.23 -17.78
C THR A 152 -16.53 23.52 -17.05
N THR A 153 -15.95 24.49 -17.77
CA THR A 153 -15.54 25.79 -17.19
C THR A 153 -16.71 26.51 -16.51
N GLU A 154 -17.91 26.45 -17.08
CA GLU A 154 -19.08 27.13 -16.49
C GLU A 154 -19.62 26.42 -15.25
N GLU A 155 -19.62 25.08 -15.23
CA GLU A 155 -19.96 24.31 -14.03
C GLU A 155 -18.96 24.61 -12.90
N LYS A 156 -17.66 24.64 -13.20
CA LYS A 156 -16.59 24.98 -12.24
C LYS A 156 -16.82 26.35 -11.60
N LYS A 157 -17.06 27.38 -12.41
CA LYS A 157 -17.35 28.74 -11.93
C LYS A 157 -18.63 28.80 -11.10
N SER A 158 -19.68 28.11 -11.52
CA SER A 158 -20.93 28.04 -10.77
C SER A 158 -20.75 27.41 -9.38
N VAL A 159 -19.97 26.32 -9.28
CA VAL A 159 -19.62 25.69 -8.00
C VAL A 159 -18.81 26.67 -7.13
N ALA A 160 -17.79 27.31 -7.70
CA ALA A 160 -16.93 28.26 -6.98
C ALA A 160 -17.73 29.44 -6.40
N GLU A 161 -18.57 30.10 -7.21
CA GLU A 161 -19.36 31.23 -6.74
C GLU A 161 -20.37 30.83 -5.67
N HIS A 162 -20.95 29.62 -5.76
CA HIS A 162 -21.84 29.12 -4.74
C HIS A 162 -21.11 28.92 -3.40
N LEU A 163 -19.91 28.32 -3.42
CA LEU A 163 -19.14 28.07 -2.18
C LEU A 163 -18.68 29.36 -1.49
N PHE A 164 -18.24 30.37 -2.25
CA PHE A 164 -17.76 31.62 -1.66
C PHE A 164 -18.86 32.65 -1.31
N SER A 165 -20.07 32.54 -1.87
CA SER A 165 -21.18 33.48 -1.57
C SER A 165 -22.14 32.97 -0.50
N ASP A 166 -22.26 31.65 -0.33
CA ASP A 166 -23.13 31.06 0.65
C ASP A 166 -22.45 31.04 2.02
N SER A 167 -22.89 31.93 2.92
CA SER A 167 -22.41 31.99 4.31
C SER A 167 -22.67 30.71 5.10
N ASN A 168 -23.55 29.82 4.62
CA ASN A 168 -23.82 28.52 5.20
C ASN A 168 -23.01 27.39 4.55
N SER A 169 -22.15 27.69 3.57
CA SER A 169 -21.23 26.68 3.04
C SER A 169 -20.32 26.18 4.15
N SER A 170 -20.22 24.86 4.28
CA SER A 170 -19.26 24.24 5.20
C SER A 170 -17.85 24.73 4.88
N LEU A 171 -17.08 25.11 5.91
CA LEU A 171 -15.68 25.50 5.74
C LEU A 171 -14.87 24.39 5.08
N ASP A 172 -15.16 23.12 5.42
CA ASP A 172 -14.54 21.97 4.79
C ASP A 172 -14.82 21.92 3.28
N ALA A 173 -16.04 22.27 2.85
CA ALA A 173 -16.39 22.28 1.42
C ALA A 173 -15.53 23.29 0.65
N LEU A 174 -15.33 24.47 1.25
CA LEU A 174 -14.50 25.52 0.68
C LEU A 174 -13.02 25.15 0.74
N GLU A 175 -12.55 24.54 1.83
CA GLU A 175 -11.19 24.02 1.96
C GLU A 175 -10.86 23.04 0.83
N PHE A 176 -11.69 22.01 0.64
CA PHE A 176 -11.51 21.01 -0.42
C PHE A 176 -11.55 21.61 -1.82
N PHE A 177 -12.43 22.59 -2.04
CA PHE A 177 -12.45 23.34 -3.28
C PHE A 177 -11.12 24.06 -3.52
N VAL A 178 -10.59 24.78 -2.51
CA VAL A 178 -9.34 25.52 -2.61
C VAL A 178 -8.16 24.58 -2.88
N MET A 179 -8.13 23.40 -2.25
CA MET A 179 -7.08 22.39 -2.47
C MET A 179 -7.04 21.82 -3.90
N HIS A 180 -8.08 22.01 -4.70
CA HIS A 180 -8.20 21.50 -6.07
C HIS A 180 -8.38 22.62 -7.10
N LEU A 181 -7.84 23.81 -6.81
CA LEU A 181 -7.86 24.94 -7.75
C LEU A 181 -7.08 24.64 -9.03
N ASP A 182 -6.11 23.74 -9.01
CA ASP A 182 -5.36 23.29 -10.19
C ASP A 182 -6.26 22.76 -11.33
N ALA A 183 -7.47 22.30 -11.01
CA ALA A 183 -8.48 21.91 -12.00
C ALA A 183 -9.07 23.09 -12.80
N PHE A 184 -8.81 24.34 -12.42
CA PHE A 184 -9.34 25.55 -13.05
C PHE A 184 -8.38 26.13 -14.09
N PRO A 185 -8.86 26.96 -15.04
CA PRO A 185 -7.98 27.81 -15.85
C PRO A 185 -7.13 28.75 -14.98
N THR A 186 -5.91 29.07 -15.42
CA THR A 186 -4.92 29.87 -14.65
C THR A 186 -5.44 31.21 -14.13
N GLU A 187 -6.24 31.92 -14.93
CA GLU A 187 -6.82 33.22 -14.50
C GLU A 187 -7.82 33.05 -13.33
N ASP A 188 -8.60 31.95 -13.36
CA ASP A 188 -9.58 31.64 -12.32
C ASP A 188 -8.88 31.12 -11.05
N GLN A 189 -7.83 30.30 -11.20
CA GLN A 189 -6.98 29.82 -10.09
C GLN A 189 -6.52 30.98 -9.21
N LYS A 190 -5.88 31.96 -9.83
CA LYS A 190 -5.34 33.14 -9.15
C LYS A 190 -6.45 33.92 -8.44
N THR A 191 -7.60 34.09 -9.08
CA THR A 191 -8.73 34.85 -8.55
C THR A 191 -9.29 34.19 -7.29
N TYR A 192 -9.58 32.89 -7.33
CA TYR A 192 -10.14 32.17 -6.19
C TYR A 192 -9.12 31.95 -5.07
N LEU A 193 -7.84 31.79 -5.41
CA LEU A 193 -6.77 31.66 -4.42
C LEU A 193 -6.60 32.94 -3.60
N LYS A 194 -6.67 34.12 -4.23
CA LYS A 194 -6.64 35.40 -3.50
C LYS A 194 -7.85 35.57 -2.58
N ARG A 195 -9.05 35.16 -3.04
CA ARG A 195 -10.26 35.18 -2.20
C ARG A 195 -10.08 34.28 -0.96
N ALA A 196 -9.56 33.07 -1.15
CA ALA A 196 -9.27 32.13 -0.07
C ALA A 196 -8.23 32.69 0.92
N TRP A 197 -7.16 33.33 0.44
CA TRP A 197 -6.16 33.95 1.29
C TRP A 197 -6.71 35.09 2.16
N THR A 198 -7.68 35.86 1.65
CA THR A 198 -8.32 36.93 2.42
C THR A 198 -9.49 36.45 3.30
N HIS A 199 -9.72 35.15 3.39
CA HIS A 199 -10.83 34.59 4.15
C HIS A 199 -10.61 34.75 5.67
N ALA A 200 -11.69 34.98 6.42
CA ALA A 200 -11.63 35.21 7.87
C ALA A 200 -11.12 33.98 8.64
N GLU A 201 -11.52 32.79 8.18
CA GLU A 201 -11.15 31.51 8.79
C GLU A 201 -9.72 31.08 8.38
N GLY A 202 -8.89 30.79 9.38
CA GLY A 202 -7.50 30.38 9.18
C GLY A 202 -7.36 29.10 8.35
N MET A 203 -8.31 28.17 8.43
CA MET A 203 -8.31 26.91 7.68
C MET A 203 -8.33 27.14 6.16
N ILE A 204 -9.09 28.13 5.71
CA ILE A 204 -9.17 28.48 4.28
C ILE A 204 -7.89 29.18 3.82
N ARG A 205 -7.31 30.05 4.66
CA ARG A 205 -5.99 30.65 4.38
C ARG A 205 -4.88 29.60 4.34
N ASN A 206 -4.95 28.61 5.23
CA ASN A 206 -4.05 27.47 5.25
C ASN A 206 -4.14 26.69 3.92
N ALA A 207 -5.35 26.34 3.48
CA ALA A 207 -5.57 25.69 2.19
C ALA A 207 -5.02 26.51 1.01
N ALA A 208 -5.12 27.85 1.07
CA ALA A 208 -4.51 28.72 0.07
C ALA A 208 -2.97 28.60 0.05
N LEU A 209 -2.31 28.46 1.22
CA LEU A 209 -0.86 28.27 1.26
C LEU A 209 -0.39 26.95 0.61
N HIS A 210 -1.22 25.91 0.63
CA HIS A 210 -0.92 24.67 -0.11
C HIS A 210 -0.88 24.88 -1.63
N GLN A 211 -1.49 25.96 -2.14
CA GLN A 211 -1.62 26.26 -3.57
C GLN A 211 -0.73 27.45 -4.02
N LEU A 212 0.29 27.84 -3.24
CA LEU A 212 1.18 28.96 -3.56
C LEU A 212 1.83 28.86 -4.95
N SER A 213 2.11 27.64 -5.41
CA SER A 213 2.70 27.37 -6.73
C SER A 213 1.84 27.85 -7.90
N LEU A 214 0.53 28.04 -7.71
CA LEU A 214 -0.38 28.60 -8.71
C LEU A 214 -0.18 30.12 -8.92
N LEU A 215 0.58 30.79 -8.05
CA LEU A 215 0.88 32.21 -8.16
C LEU A 215 2.25 32.47 -8.79
N PRO A 216 2.44 33.61 -9.49
CA PRO A 216 3.77 34.10 -9.85
C PRO A 216 4.67 34.28 -8.63
N GLU A 217 5.99 34.15 -8.82
CA GLU A 217 7.00 34.19 -7.75
C GLU A 217 6.88 35.39 -6.79
N SER A 218 6.61 36.58 -7.34
CA SER A 218 6.44 37.79 -6.53
C SER A 218 5.22 37.72 -5.61
N GLU A 219 4.10 37.19 -6.10
CA GLU A 219 2.83 37.11 -5.36
C GLU A 219 2.85 35.98 -4.33
N ARG A 220 3.45 34.82 -4.66
CA ARG A 220 3.63 33.75 -3.68
C ARG A 220 4.56 34.17 -2.54
N THR A 221 5.63 34.92 -2.84
CA THR A 221 6.55 35.43 -1.80
C THR A 221 5.84 36.43 -0.89
N GLU A 222 5.05 37.35 -1.45
CA GLU A 222 4.25 38.29 -0.66
C GLU A 222 3.25 37.58 0.25
N MET A 223 2.53 36.59 -0.28
CA MET A 223 1.58 35.78 0.50
C MET A 223 2.30 35.00 1.62
N ALA A 224 3.45 34.39 1.33
CA ALA A 224 4.25 33.67 2.32
C ALA A 224 4.77 34.61 3.42
N LEU A 225 5.23 35.82 3.08
CA LEU A 225 5.66 36.80 4.08
C LEU A 225 4.52 37.21 5.00
N ASN A 226 3.33 37.45 4.45
CA ASN A 226 2.14 37.77 5.25
C ASN A 226 1.72 36.61 6.17
N ALA A 227 1.96 35.36 5.74
CA ALA A 227 1.65 34.18 6.53
C ALA A 227 2.53 34.02 7.77
N VAL A 228 3.76 34.57 7.79
CA VAL A 228 4.66 34.50 8.96
C VAL A 228 4.07 35.25 10.17
N ASP A 229 3.29 36.31 9.91
CA ASP A 229 2.64 37.14 10.93
C ASP A 229 1.13 36.83 11.09
N ASP A 230 0.64 35.73 10.50
CA ASP A 230 -0.78 35.37 10.62
C ASP A 230 -1.13 35.11 12.10
N PRO A 231 -2.29 35.59 12.60
CA PRO A 231 -2.70 35.36 13.99
C PRO A 231 -2.89 33.87 14.32
N VAL A 232 -3.16 33.03 13.31
CA VAL A 232 -3.43 31.61 13.47
C VAL A 232 -2.15 30.80 13.32
N ASP A 233 -1.84 30.03 14.36
CA ASP A 233 -0.58 29.31 14.49
C ASP A 233 -0.29 28.34 13.35
N TYR A 234 -1.23 27.46 13.00
CA TYR A 234 -1.03 26.51 11.91
C TYR A 234 -0.85 27.18 10.54
N VAL A 235 -1.34 28.40 10.32
CA VAL A 235 -1.08 29.15 9.07
C VAL A 235 0.40 29.56 9.02
N ARG A 236 0.95 30.05 10.13
CA ARG A 236 2.40 30.33 10.26
C ARG A 236 3.22 29.05 10.08
N SER A 237 2.81 27.95 10.71
CA SER A 237 3.55 26.69 10.61
C SER A 237 3.56 26.15 9.17
N THR A 238 2.44 26.24 8.45
CA THR A 238 2.33 25.79 7.06
C THR A 238 3.25 26.53 6.10
N VAL A 239 3.50 27.84 6.29
CA VAL A 239 4.44 28.55 5.40
C VAL A 239 5.86 28.01 5.54
N PHE A 240 6.32 27.64 6.74
CA PHE A 240 7.66 27.03 6.92
C PHE A 240 7.72 25.56 6.53
N CYS A 241 6.62 24.81 6.73
CA CYS A 241 6.59 23.37 6.43
C CYS A 241 6.39 23.05 4.94
N LEU A 242 5.62 23.87 4.21
CA LEU A 242 5.18 23.57 2.85
C LEU A 242 5.33 24.73 1.88
N GLY A 243 5.09 25.96 2.34
CA GLY A 243 5.13 27.14 1.49
C GLY A 243 6.54 27.50 1.05
N ILE A 244 7.52 27.36 1.94
CA ILE A 244 8.89 27.83 1.73
C ILE A 244 9.56 27.17 0.53
N ASP A 245 9.34 25.87 0.29
CA ASP A 245 9.93 25.13 -0.83
C ASP A 245 9.39 25.57 -2.20
N GLN A 246 8.27 26.30 -2.21
CA GLN A 246 7.66 26.84 -3.43
C GLN A 246 8.20 28.23 -3.79
N LEU A 247 9.09 28.80 -2.98
CA LEU A 247 9.66 30.13 -3.18
C LEU A 247 11.05 30.07 -3.83
N SER A 248 11.43 31.15 -4.51
CA SER A 248 12.82 31.39 -4.94
C SER A 248 13.77 31.46 -3.74
N GLU A 249 15.08 31.33 -3.99
CA GLU A 249 16.11 31.47 -2.95
C GLU A 249 15.96 32.77 -2.15
N MET A 250 15.71 33.89 -2.84
CA MET A 250 15.49 35.19 -2.20
C MET A 250 14.19 35.20 -1.37
N GLY A 251 13.11 34.59 -1.87
CA GLY A 251 11.85 34.47 -1.12
C GLY A 251 12.03 33.67 0.16
N ARG A 252 12.72 32.52 0.08
CA ARG A 252 13.04 31.66 1.25
C ARG A 252 13.85 32.41 2.30
N ALA A 253 14.93 33.09 1.89
CA ALA A 253 15.77 33.85 2.82
C ALA A 253 14.97 34.95 3.55
N ARG A 254 14.08 35.65 2.84
CA ARG A 254 13.23 36.70 3.44
C ARG A 254 12.20 36.16 4.43
N VAL A 255 11.55 35.03 4.10
CA VAL A 255 10.58 34.36 5.00
C VAL A 255 11.28 33.86 6.27
N VAL A 256 12.47 33.27 6.13
CA VAL A 256 13.29 32.83 7.28
C VAL A 256 13.74 34.02 8.12
N GLU A 257 14.27 35.08 7.50
CA GLU A 257 14.67 36.30 8.21
C GLU A 257 13.50 36.90 9.00
N LEU A 258 12.30 36.96 8.40
CA LEU A 258 11.11 37.45 9.11
C LEU A 258 10.72 36.51 10.27
N GLY A 259 10.73 35.20 10.05
CA GLY A 259 10.41 34.20 11.08
C GLY A 259 11.36 34.19 12.27
N LEU A 260 12.66 34.41 12.04
CA LEU A 260 13.66 34.54 13.11
C LEU A 260 13.41 35.76 14.02
N ASN A 261 12.70 36.77 13.52
CA ASN A 261 12.31 37.98 14.26
C ASN A 261 10.87 37.91 14.81
N SER A 262 10.20 36.77 14.66
CA SER A 262 8.82 36.58 15.12
C SER A 262 8.72 36.62 16.66
N PRO A 263 7.65 37.20 17.23
CA PRO A 263 7.41 37.12 18.68
C PRO A 263 6.96 35.72 19.14
N TYR A 264 6.68 34.80 18.21
CA TYR A 264 6.22 33.45 18.49
C TYR A 264 7.39 32.46 18.45
N GLU A 265 7.76 31.87 19.58
CA GLU A 265 8.89 30.92 19.70
C GLU A 265 8.77 29.72 18.75
N GLU A 266 7.55 29.26 18.46
CA GLU A 266 7.30 28.19 17.48
C GLU A 266 7.69 28.61 16.06
N THR A 267 7.29 29.82 15.65
CA THR A 267 7.68 30.41 14.36
C THR A 267 9.20 30.57 14.27
N VAL A 268 9.86 31.00 15.35
CA VAL A 268 11.32 31.11 15.40
C VAL A 268 11.97 29.74 15.23
N ALA A 269 11.51 28.72 15.95
CA ALA A 269 12.04 27.36 15.86
C ALA A 269 11.87 26.77 14.44
N LEU A 270 10.73 27.02 13.80
CA LEU A 270 10.50 26.63 12.40
C LEU A 270 11.41 27.39 11.45
N ALA A 271 11.58 28.70 11.63
CA ALA A 271 12.49 29.51 10.82
C ALA A 271 13.94 29.03 10.95
N VAL A 272 14.39 28.66 12.15
CA VAL A 272 15.73 28.05 12.38
C VAL A 272 15.87 26.77 11.56
N LYS A 273 14.92 25.84 11.65
CA LYS A 273 14.95 24.59 10.85
C LYS A 273 14.99 24.87 9.36
N SER A 274 14.27 25.90 8.91
CA SER A 274 14.21 26.33 7.51
C SER A 274 15.47 27.04 7.00
N ILE A 275 16.46 27.38 7.83
CA ILE A 275 17.75 27.94 7.36
C ILE A 275 18.42 26.98 6.36
N ALA A 276 18.29 25.67 6.57
CA ALA A 276 18.82 24.63 5.67
C ALA A 276 18.28 24.74 4.23
N LEU A 277 17.09 25.31 4.05
CA LEU A 277 16.41 25.47 2.77
C LEU A 277 16.83 26.76 2.05
N THR A 278 17.63 27.62 2.67
CA THR A 278 18.13 28.86 2.07
C THR A 278 19.45 28.65 1.34
N SER A 279 19.86 29.63 0.52
CA SER A 279 21.12 29.55 -0.22
C SER A 279 22.31 29.47 0.75
N VAL A 280 23.37 28.75 0.37
CA VAL A 280 24.62 28.66 1.16
C VAL A 280 25.22 30.04 1.44
N GLN A 281 24.93 31.03 0.60
CA GLN A 281 25.39 32.41 0.76
C GLN A 281 24.63 33.15 1.88
N ASP A 282 23.34 32.85 2.08
CA ASP A 282 22.48 33.48 3.09
C ASP A 282 22.60 32.82 4.47
N GLN A 283 22.90 31.52 4.52
CA GLN A 283 22.95 30.75 5.76
C GLN A 283 23.81 31.41 6.86
N PRO A 284 25.05 31.90 6.62
CA PRO A 284 25.85 32.53 7.68
C PRO A 284 25.19 33.78 8.28
N LYS A 285 24.52 34.59 7.44
CA LYS A 285 23.79 35.78 7.89
C LYS A 285 22.62 35.35 8.78
N LEU A 286 21.81 34.39 8.33
CA LEU A 286 20.64 33.91 9.07
C LEU A 286 21.03 33.22 10.38
N LEU A 287 22.07 32.39 10.37
CA LEU A 287 22.62 31.76 11.58
C LEU A 287 23.05 32.80 12.63
N SER A 288 23.60 33.94 12.19
CA SER A 288 23.99 35.03 13.10
C SER A 288 22.81 35.82 13.69
N GLN A 289 21.61 35.65 13.12
CA GLN A 289 20.37 36.28 13.60
C GLN A 289 19.57 35.38 14.54
N ILE A 290 19.94 34.09 14.70
CA ILE A 290 19.26 33.20 15.64
C ILE A 290 19.30 33.86 17.01
N PRO A 291 18.14 34.14 17.63
CA PRO A 291 18.11 34.78 18.93
C PRO A 291 18.82 33.87 19.93
N ALA A 292 19.49 34.45 20.94
CA ALA A 292 19.93 33.74 22.12
C ALA A 292 18.69 33.34 22.95
N SER A 293 17.84 32.49 22.38
CA SER A 293 16.60 32.03 22.98
C SER A 293 16.92 31.10 24.15
N ARG A 294 15.99 31.08 25.11
CA ARG A 294 15.96 30.13 26.22
C ARG A 294 14.85 29.10 26.06
N SER A 295 14.14 29.11 24.92
CA SER A 295 13.09 28.14 24.68
C SER A 295 13.69 26.83 24.21
N LEU A 296 13.19 25.74 24.79
CA LEU A 296 13.60 24.38 24.45
C LEU A 296 13.42 24.10 22.95
N GLN A 297 12.36 24.63 22.34
CA GLN A 297 12.04 24.43 20.91
C GLN A 297 13.09 25.04 19.99
N VAL A 298 13.60 26.24 20.32
CA VAL A 298 14.63 26.89 19.51
C VAL A 298 15.98 26.20 19.72
N GLU A 299 16.31 25.81 20.94
CA GLU A 299 17.54 25.03 21.22
C GLU A 299 17.54 23.68 20.47
N GLU A 300 16.41 22.97 20.47
CA GLU A 300 16.22 21.74 19.70
C GLU A 300 16.36 22.01 18.19
N ALA A 301 15.74 23.09 17.69
CA ALA A 301 15.84 23.49 16.29
C ALA A 301 17.29 23.77 15.87
N VAL A 302 18.06 24.49 16.69
CA VAL A 302 19.49 24.76 16.44
C VAL A 302 20.29 23.46 16.39
N LEU A 303 20.03 22.54 17.32
CA LEU A 303 20.69 21.24 17.35
C LEU A 303 20.37 20.39 16.11
N SER A 304 19.14 20.47 15.59
CA SER A 304 18.73 19.78 14.36
C SER A 304 19.41 20.28 13.09
N ILE A 305 19.96 21.50 13.10
CA ILE A 305 20.71 22.10 11.98
C ILE A 305 22.21 22.25 12.28
N VAL A 306 22.76 21.47 13.23
CA VAL A 306 24.15 21.62 13.69
C VAL A 306 25.18 21.53 12.55
N GLU A 307 24.84 20.84 11.47
CA GLU A 307 25.69 20.72 10.28
C GLU A 307 25.92 22.03 9.54
N LEU A 308 25.05 23.01 9.73
CA LEU A 308 25.17 24.35 9.16
C LEU A 308 26.02 25.27 10.05
N LEU A 309 26.14 24.96 11.33
CA LEU A 309 26.93 25.76 12.26
C LEU A 309 28.42 25.74 11.88
N PRO A 310 29.18 26.80 12.24
CA PRO A 310 30.64 26.80 12.15
C PRO A 310 31.23 25.56 12.84
N LYS A 311 32.22 24.89 12.22
CA LYS A 311 32.82 23.65 12.74
C LYS A 311 33.24 23.74 14.21
N LYS A 312 33.72 24.92 14.65
CA LYS A 312 34.14 25.20 16.03
C LYS A 312 32.99 25.17 17.06
N GLU A 313 31.76 25.38 16.62
CA GLU A 313 30.56 25.46 17.48
C GLU A 313 29.81 24.12 17.57
N ARG A 314 29.92 23.27 16.54
CA ARG A 314 29.20 21.97 16.47
C ARG A 314 29.45 21.08 17.67
N SER A 315 30.71 20.89 18.04
CA SER A 315 31.08 20.05 19.18
C SER A 315 30.51 20.57 20.50
N GLY A 316 30.49 21.88 20.68
CA GLY A 316 29.91 22.50 21.88
C GLY A 316 28.41 22.24 21.96
N MET A 317 27.70 22.46 20.84
CA MET A 317 26.25 22.26 20.75
C MET A 317 25.84 20.79 20.96
N ILE A 318 26.56 19.84 20.36
CA ILE A 318 26.29 18.40 20.53
C ILE A 318 26.55 17.96 21.96
N LYS A 319 27.67 18.38 22.57
CA LYS A 319 27.97 18.03 23.97
C LYS A 319 26.95 18.64 24.94
N PHE A 320 26.59 19.91 24.73
CA PHE A 320 25.51 20.56 25.47
C PHE A 320 24.21 19.76 25.41
N GLY A 321 23.80 19.34 24.20
CA GLY A 321 22.60 18.53 24.03
C GLY A 321 22.69 17.14 24.67
N LEU A 322 23.83 16.45 24.57
CA LEU A 322 24.06 15.14 25.19
C LEU A 322 24.02 15.19 26.72
N GLU A 323 24.48 16.28 27.33
CA GLU A 323 24.48 16.51 28.77
C GLU A 323 23.16 17.13 29.28
N HIS A 324 22.23 17.43 28.37
CA HIS A 324 21.01 18.14 28.70
C HIS A 324 20.06 17.30 29.59
N HIS A 325 19.33 17.97 30.48
CA HIS A 325 18.41 17.29 31.40
C HIS A 325 17.14 16.79 30.69
N VAL A 326 16.72 17.46 29.62
CA VAL A 326 15.56 17.08 28.79
C VAL A 326 15.94 15.99 27.79
N MET A 327 15.18 14.89 27.80
CA MET A 327 15.37 13.72 26.94
C MET A 327 15.38 14.04 25.44
N VAL A 328 14.49 14.93 24.98
CA VAL A 328 14.40 15.33 23.56
C VAL A 328 15.73 15.93 23.07
N MET A 329 16.37 16.77 23.88
CA MET A 329 17.68 17.35 23.55
C MET A 329 18.79 16.30 23.48
N ARG A 330 18.84 15.38 24.45
CA ARG A 330 19.83 14.28 24.43
C ARG A 330 19.66 13.38 23.23
N SER A 331 18.41 13.03 22.92
CA SER A 331 18.04 12.25 21.75
C SER A 331 18.53 12.92 20.47
N GLU A 332 18.21 14.20 20.29
CA GLU A 332 18.61 14.92 19.10
C GLU A 332 20.14 15.02 19.01
N ALA A 333 20.82 15.31 20.13
CA ALA A 333 22.27 15.38 20.15
C ALA A 333 22.93 14.03 19.80
N ALA A 334 22.36 12.92 20.26
CA ALA A 334 22.84 11.58 19.93
C ALA A 334 22.74 11.30 18.41
N ARG A 335 21.68 11.77 17.73
CA ARG A 335 21.58 11.66 16.27
C ARG A 335 22.66 12.46 15.55
N GLN A 336 23.10 13.56 16.15
CA GLN A 336 24.06 14.50 15.57
C GLN A 336 25.54 14.16 15.84
N ILE A 337 25.86 13.03 16.50
CA ILE A 337 27.23 12.61 16.83
C ILE A 337 28.15 12.56 15.60
N GLY A 338 27.61 12.21 14.42
CA GLY A 338 28.34 12.17 13.16
C GLY A 338 28.95 13.51 12.72
N PHE A 339 28.56 14.62 13.35
CA PHE A 339 29.16 15.94 13.11
C PHE A 339 30.30 16.30 14.08
N LEU A 340 30.59 15.47 15.09
CA LEU A 340 31.79 15.60 15.92
C LEU A 340 33.06 15.33 15.11
N PRO A 341 34.24 15.80 15.57
CA PRO A 341 35.52 15.38 15.04
C PRO A 341 35.66 13.86 15.06
N ILE A 342 36.21 13.26 14.01
CA ILE A 342 36.25 11.80 13.83
C ILE A 342 36.87 11.05 15.02
N ARG A 343 37.84 11.66 15.70
CA ARG A 343 38.52 11.10 16.88
C ARG A 343 37.66 11.08 18.15
N GLU A 344 36.60 11.87 18.21
CA GLU A 344 35.70 11.95 19.37
C GLU A 344 34.48 11.03 19.23
N ARG A 345 34.08 10.69 17.99
CA ARG A 345 32.84 9.93 17.72
C ARG A 345 32.80 8.58 18.43
N ALA A 346 33.86 7.78 18.28
CA ALA A 346 33.94 6.44 18.87
C ALA A 346 33.77 6.48 20.39
N GLN A 347 34.46 7.42 21.05
CA GLN A 347 34.44 7.58 22.51
C GLN A 347 33.06 7.99 23.01
N VAL A 348 32.38 8.90 22.31
CA VAL A 348 31.02 9.34 22.67
C VAL A 348 30.02 8.19 22.48
N ILE A 349 30.07 7.47 21.35
CA ILE A 349 29.19 6.33 21.08
C ILE A 349 29.41 5.24 22.14
N GLU A 350 30.66 4.90 22.42
CA GLU A 350 31.01 3.92 23.45
C GLU A 350 30.50 4.34 24.83
N SER A 351 30.70 5.59 25.22
CA SER A 351 30.20 6.12 26.50
C SER A 351 28.68 6.01 26.60
N ILE A 352 27.95 6.30 25.51
CA ILE A 352 26.49 6.14 25.48
C ILE A 352 26.14 4.66 25.65
N LEU A 353 26.70 3.76 24.85
CA LEU A 353 26.38 2.33 24.89
C LEU A 353 26.78 1.63 26.21
N GLN A 354 27.83 2.11 26.89
CA GLN A 354 28.27 1.54 28.17
C GLN A 354 27.47 2.05 29.37
N TYR A 355 27.28 3.37 29.44
CA TYR A 355 26.85 4.04 30.67
C TYR A 355 25.42 4.56 30.61
N THR A 356 24.89 4.77 29.39
CA THR A 356 23.51 5.19 29.22
C THR A 356 22.62 3.93 29.14
N ARG A 357 21.43 4.02 29.74
CA ARG A 357 20.36 3.00 29.65
C ARG A 357 19.08 3.59 29.04
N ASP A 358 19.25 4.67 28.29
CA ASP A 358 18.20 5.38 27.57
C ASP A 358 18.14 4.81 26.13
N PRO A 359 17.09 4.05 25.78
CA PRO A 359 16.97 3.42 24.47
C PRO A 359 17.10 4.39 23.30
N ILE A 360 16.66 5.63 23.47
CA ILE A 360 16.65 6.63 22.39
C ILE A 360 18.08 7.12 22.13
N MET A 361 18.86 7.33 23.19
CA MET A 361 20.27 7.70 23.05
C MET A 361 21.10 6.56 22.46
N GLU A 362 20.91 5.32 22.95
CA GLU A 362 21.60 4.15 22.39
C GLU A 362 21.29 3.98 20.90
N THR A 363 20.02 4.15 20.52
CA THR A 363 19.57 4.16 19.11
C THR A 363 20.30 5.22 18.28
N GLY A 364 20.35 6.47 18.77
CA GLY A 364 21.09 7.55 18.09
C GLY A 364 22.59 7.26 17.97
N ALA A 365 23.19 6.62 18.99
CA ALA A 365 24.58 6.20 18.98
C ALA A 365 24.84 5.10 17.95
N VAL A 366 23.98 4.07 17.88
CA VAL A 366 24.06 2.98 16.89
C VAL A 366 24.00 3.53 15.46
N GLN A 367 23.07 4.43 15.16
CA GLN A 367 22.94 5.07 13.83
C GLN A 367 24.20 5.84 13.39
N ASN A 368 25.06 6.21 14.35
CA ASN A 368 26.29 6.94 14.12
C ASN A 368 27.54 6.05 14.08
N ILE A 369 27.44 4.73 14.30
CA ILE A 369 28.59 3.80 14.20
C ILE A 369 29.24 3.88 12.81
N ARG A 370 28.44 3.93 11.73
CA ARG A 370 28.94 4.13 10.35
C ARG A 370 29.76 5.40 10.13
N THR A 371 29.69 6.38 11.04
CA THR A 371 30.46 7.63 10.94
C THR A 371 31.84 7.55 11.61
N VAL A 372 32.14 6.42 12.27
CA VAL A 372 33.40 6.10 12.94
C VAL A 372 34.38 5.43 11.96
N PRO A 373 35.71 5.53 12.16
CA PRO A 373 36.70 4.71 11.44
C PRO A 373 36.34 3.22 11.44
N MET A 374 36.56 2.57 10.30
CA MET A 374 36.06 1.22 10.04
C MET A 374 36.63 0.16 10.99
N ASP A 375 37.87 0.33 11.43
CA ASP A 375 38.60 -0.49 12.40
C ASP A 375 38.04 -0.44 13.83
N GLU A 376 37.22 0.57 14.16
CA GLU A 376 36.56 0.71 15.46
C GLU A 376 35.11 0.21 15.46
N ARG A 377 34.51 0.01 14.28
CA ARG A 377 33.05 -0.27 14.17
C ARG A 377 32.68 -1.61 14.77
N ALA A 378 33.43 -2.68 14.49
CA ALA A 378 33.13 -4.02 14.98
C ALA A 378 33.05 -4.07 16.51
N ARG A 379 33.94 -3.34 17.20
CA ARG A 379 33.93 -3.19 18.65
C ARG A 379 32.66 -2.50 19.16
N LEU A 380 32.23 -1.42 18.50
CA LEU A 380 31.01 -0.68 18.86
C LEU A 380 29.74 -1.50 18.56
N VAL A 381 29.71 -2.22 17.43
CA VAL A 381 28.63 -3.15 17.07
C VAL A 381 28.53 -4.26 18.12
N SER A 382 29.65 -4.89 18.48
CA SER A 382 29.68 -5.89 19.55
C SER A 382 29.15 -5.33 20.87
N LEU A 383 29.52 -4.11 21.24
CA LEU A 383 29.02 -3.46 22.45
C LEU A 383 27.50 -3.25 22.40
N ALA A 384 26.98 -2.75 21.27
CA ALA A 384 25.55 -2.54 21.07
C ALA A 384 24.75 -3.86 21.01
N LEU A 385 25.29 -4.93 20.41
CA LEU A 385 24.72 -6.28 20.46
C LEU A 385 24.70 -6.88 21.87
N ASN A 386 25.46 -6.34 22.82
CA ASN A 386 25.40 -6.72 24.23
C ASN A 386 24.55 -5.75 25.08
N SER A 387 23.86 -4.79 24.45
CA SER A 387 22.97 -3.88 25.17
C SER A 387 21.83 -4.66 25.85
N PRO A 388 21.41 -4.30 27.08
CA PRO A 388 20.21 -4.87 27.68
C PRO A 388 18.93 -4.48 26.93
N VAL A 389 18.96 -3.43 26.11
CA VAL A 389 17.81 -2.91 25.35
C VAL A 389 17.67 -3.68 24.04
N VAL A 390 16.55 -4.39 23.87
CA VAL A 390 16.29 -5.23 22.67
C VAL A 390 16.27 -4.38 21.40
N GLU A 391 15.68 -3.19 21.46
CA GLU A 391 15.59 -2.24 20.34
C GLU A 391 16.98 -1.82 19.84
N THR A 392 17.91 -1.54 20.75
CA THR A 392 19.31 -1.23 20.41
C THR A 392 19.96 -2.40 19.68
N ARG A 393 19.79 -3.62 20.19
CA ARG A 393 20.35 -4.83 19.55
C ARG A 393 19.76 -5.05 18.16
N LEU A 394 18.44 -4.90 18.01
CA LEU A 394 17.75 -5.01 16.72
C LEU A 394 18.28 -4.00 15.70
N MET A 395 18.43 -2.74 16.08
CA MET A 395 18.98 -1.71 15.20
C MET A 395 20.43 -1.99 14.82
N CYS A 396 21.20 -2.52 15.77
CA CYS A 396 22.62 -2.81 15.59
C CYS A 396 22.90 -3.91 14.56
N ILE A 397 21.97 -4.84 14.32
CA ILE A 397 22.13 -5.89 13.29
C ILE A 397 22.42 -5.28 11.91
N ALA A 398 21.80 -4.13 11.58
CA ALA A 398 22.05 -3.45 10.32
C ALA A 398 23.46 -2.87 10.19
N GLU A 399 24.10 -2.59 11.32
CA GLU A 399 25.44 -2.01 11.37
C GLU A 399 26.55 -3.05 11.16
N ILE A 400 26.24 -4.36 11.24
CA ILE A 400 27.21 -5.45 10.97
C ILE A 400 27.79 -5.31 9.56
N GLU A 401 26.96 -5.05 8.55
CA GLU A 401 27.36 -4.91 7.13
C GLU A 401 28.35 -3.76 6.89
N PHE A 402 28.44 -2.81 7.82
CA PHE A 402 29.35 -1.66 7.74
C PHE A 402 30.67 -1.88 8.50
N THR A 403 30.89 -3.07 9.06
CA THR A 403 32.17 -3.51 9.64
C THR A 403 33.06 -4.18 8.59
N LEU A 404 34.27 -4.62 8.97
CA LEU A 404 35.12 -5.40 8.06
C LEU A 404 34.47 -6.76 7.76
N PRO A 405 34.56 -7.29 6.52
CA PRO A 405 34.01 -8.61 6.19
C PRO A 405 34.48 -9.73 7.12
N ASP A 406 35.72 -9.63 7.62
CA ASP A 406 36.30 -10.61 8.56
C ASP A 406 35.57 -10.64 9.92
N ASP A 407 34.84 -9.57 10.28
CA ASP A 407 34.08 -9.46 11.53
C ASP A 407 32.62 -9.93 11.40
N TRP A 408 32.08 -10.01 10.18
CA TRP A 408 30.64 -10.28 9.95
C TRP A 408 30.18 -11.59 10.58
N LEU A 409 30.99 -12.65 10.41
CA LEU A 409 30.68 -13.99 10.90
C LEU A 409 30.55 -14.02 12.43
N GLU A 410 31.47 -13.37 13.14
CA GLU A 410 31.46 -13.37 14.60
C GLU A 410 30.32 -12.52 15.16
N LEU A 411 30.08 -11.33 14.59
CA LEU A 411 28.98 -10.46 15.00
C LEU A 411 27.61 -11.11 14.73
N ALA A 412 27.47 -11.81 13.59
CA ALA A 412 26.26 -12.57 13.28
C ALA A 412 26.06 -13.74 14.25
N ARG A 413 27.13 -14.42 14.70
CA ARG A 413 27.05 -15.47 15.73
C ARG A 413 26.55 -14.91 17.06
N ILE A 414 27.08 -13.77 17.51
CA ILE A 414 26.60 -13.08 18.73
C ILE A 414 25.09 -12.82 18.63
N ALA A 415 24.61 -12.27 17.50
CA ALA A 415 23.19 -11.98 17.31
C ALA A 415 22.32 -13.24 17.16
N LEU A 416 22.85 -14.33 16.58
CA LEU A 416 22.17 -15.62 16.46
C LEU A 416 22.06 -16.36 17.81
N ASP A 417 22.97 -16.08 18.74
CA ASP A 417 22.94 -16.62 20.11
C ASP A 417 22.17 -15.71 21.09
N ASP A 418 21.54 -14.64 20.60
CA ASP A 418 20.79 -13.71 21.44
C ASP A 418 19.61 -14.38 22.13
N SER A 419 19.37 -14.01 23.39
CA SER A 419 18.20 -14.47 24.16
C SER A 419 16.85 -14.09 23.52
N SER A 420 16.79 -12.96 22.81
CA SER A 420 15.59 -12.45 22.16
C SER A 420 15.36 -13.12 20.81
N PRO A 421 14.21 -13.79 20.61
CA PRO A 421 13.87 -14.36 19.31
C PRO A 421 13.68 -13.28 18.22
N GLN A 422 13.37 -12.04 18.60
CA GLN A 422 13.31 -10.93 17.66
C GLN A 422 14.68 -10.63 17.04
N VAL A 423 15.74 -10.59 17.87
CA VAL A 423 17.12 -10.35 17.43
C VAL A 423 17.60 -11.49 16.55
N ARG A 424 17.46 -12.75 17.01
CA ARG A 424 17.80 -13.94 16.22
C ARG A 424 17.08 -13.97 14.88
N GLY A 425 15.77 -13.72 14.91
CA GLY A 425 14.97 -13.68 13.70
C GLY A 425 15.30 -12.51 12.77
N GLU A 426 15.86 -11.41 13.27
CA GLU A 426 16.24 -10.26 12.43
C GLU A 426 17.61 -10.48 11.77
N VAL A 427 18.57 -11.07 12.48
CA VAL A 427 19.85 -11.44 11.87
C VAL A 427 19.66 -12.52 10.79
N ILE A 428 18.74 -13.48 11.00
CA ILE A 428 18.35 -14.49 9.99
C ILE A 428 17.91 -13.87 8.67
N LYS A 429 17.24 -12.71 8.71
CA LYS A 429 16.82 -12.02 7.48
C LYS A 429 17.98 -11.55 6.62
N ARG A 430 19.16 -11.36 7.22
CA ARG A 430 20.35 -10.77 6.61
C ARG A 430 21.50 -11.75 6.39
N LEU A 431 21.41 -12.99 6.87
CA LEU A 431 22.58 -13.89 6.83
C LEU A 431 23.10 -14.12 5.40
N GLU A 432 22.26 -13.99 4.36
CA GLU A 432 22.64 -14.22 2.96
C GLU A 432 23.66 -13.19 2.47
N PHE A 433 23.69 -12.02 3.11
CA PHE A 433 24.64 -10.95 2.86
C PHE A 433 25.85 -11.01 3.80
N LEU A 434 25.65 -11.55 5.01
CA LEU A 434 26.64 -11.52 6.08
C LEU A 434 27.60 -12.69 6.06
N VAL A 435 27.24 -13.82 5.45
CA VAL A 435 28.11 -15.01 5.46
C VAL A 435 28.28 -15.73 4.14
N PRO A 436 29.43 -16.42 3.99
CA PRO A 436 29.60 -17.41 2.95
C PRO A 436 28.49 -18.46 2.97
N GLN A 437 28.12 -18.95 1.78
CA GLN A 437 27.06 -19.93 1.58
C GLN A 437 27.24 -21.21 2.43
N GLU A 438 28.47 -21.64 2.69
CA GLU A 438 28.75 -22.83 3.51
C GLU A 438 28.31 -22.67 4.97
N GLU A 439 28.56 -21.50 5.58
CA GLU A 439 28.14 -21.19 6.95
C GLU A 439 26.63 -20.95 7.01
N TRP A 440 26.06 -20.32 5.98
CA TRP A 440 24.62 -20.10 5.86
C TRP A 440 23.80 -21.38 6.03
N LEU A 441 24.20 -22.49 5.39
CA LEU A 441 23.48 -23.76 5.51
C LEU A 441 23.48 -24.32 6.94
N ASN A 442 24.56 -24.11 7.70
CA ASN A 442 24.63 -24.53 9.10
C ASN A 442 23.69 -23.70 9.98
N TRP A 443 23.45 -22.44 9.61
CA TRP A 443 22.54 -21.56 10.33
C TRP A 443 21.08 -21.77 9.97
N ILE A 444 20.78 -22.12 8.73
CA ILE A 444 19.44 -22.63 8.38
C ILE A 444 19.14 -23.85 9.25
N ASP A 445 20.10 -24.77 9.40
CA ASP A 445 19.91 -25.95 10.24
C ASP A 445 19.60 -25.58 11.70
N LYS A 446 20.41 -24.69 12.29
CA LYS A 446 20.24 -24.21 13.66
C LYS A 446 18.94 -23.42 13.85
N GLY A 447 18.58 -22.54 12.91
CA GLY A 447 17.39 -21.70 12.97
C GLY A 447 16.10 -22.50 12.79
N LEU A 448 16.13 -23.58 11.99
CA LEU A 448 15.04 -24.55 11.92
C LEU A 448 14.87 -25.27 13.27
N GLU A 449 15.95 -25.54 14.00
CA GLU A 449 15.91 -26.16 15.33
C GLU A 449 15.67 -25.17 16.50
N ASP A 450 15.45 -23.88 16.21
CA ASP A 450 15.24 -22.87 17.25
C ASP A 450 13.99 -23.18 18.09
N MET A 451 14.03 -22.86 19.38
CA MET A 451 12.90 -23.08 20.30
C MET A 451 11.71 -22.17 19.98
N ASP A 452 11.97 -20.97 19.47
CA ASP A 452 10.95 -20.00 19.11
C ASP A 452 10.38 -20.28 17.72
N ARG A 453 9.05 -20.35 17.65
CA ARG A 453 8.31 -20.66 16.43
C ARG A 453 8.56 -19.64 15.32
N LYS A 454 8.62 -18.34 15.63
CA LYS A 454 8.80 -17.27 14.63
C LYS A 454 10.20 -17.28 14.05
N VAL A 455 11.20 -17.68 14.84
CA VAL A 455 12.58 -17.87 14.34
C VAL A 455 12.61 -19.01 13.33
N ARG A 456 11.96 -20.15 13.62
CA ARG A 456 11.84 -21.28 12.67
C ARG A 456 11.12 -20.88 11.39
N GLU A 457 10.00 -20.17 11.47
CA GLU A 457 9.23 -19.69 10.31
C GLU A 457 10.06 -18.75 9.42
N ARG A 458 10.77 -17.78 10.03
CA ARG A 458 11.68 -16.89 9.30
C ARG A 458 12.84 -17.65 8.67
N THR A 459 13.34 -18.69 9.33
CA THR A 459 14.37 -19.56 8.77
C THR A 459 13.84 -20.35 7.58
N ALA A 460 12.61 -20.85 7.67
CA ALA A 460 11.96 -21.59 6.58
C ALA A 460 11.73 -20.74 5.34
N SER A 461 11.41 -19.44 5.48
CA SER A 461 11.26 -18.56 4.31
C SER A 461 12.57 -18.34 3.56
N LYS A 462 13.68 -18.37 4.29
CA LYS A 462 15.04 -18.30 3.73
C LYS A 462 15.48 -19.59 3.05
N MET A 463 14.79 -20.71 3.24
CA MET A 463 15.09 -21.94 2.51
C MET A 463 14.95 -21.74 0.99
N SER A 464 14.07 -20.86 0.52
CA SER A 464 13.88 -20.56 -0.91
C SER A 464 15.15 -20.08 -1.65
N LEU A 465 16.18 -19.66 -0.90
CA LEU A 465 17.48 -19.25 -1.43
C LEU A 465 18.44 -20.43 -1.65
N ILE A 466 18.11 -21.60 -1.11
CA ILE A 466 18.89 -22.82 -1.22
C ILE A 466 18.54 -23.46 -2.58
N PRO A 467 19.53 -23.75 -3.44
CA PRO A 467 19.30 -24.51 -4.67
C PRO A 467 18.57 -25.82 -4.36
N ARG A 468 17.57 -26.16 -5.16
CA ARG A 468 16.74 -27.36 -4.93
C ARG A 468 17.50 -28.67 -5.12
N ASP A 469 18.61 -28.62 -5.85
CA ASP A 469 19.55 -29.72 -6.04
C ASP A 469 20.61 -29.81 -4.92
N ASP A 470 20.57 -28.92 -3.92
CA ASP A 470 21.41 -29.02 -2.73
C ASP A 470 21.06 -30.29 -1.93
N PRO A 471 22.05 -31.14 -1.57
CA PRO A 471 21.81 -32.37 -0.83
C PRO A 471 21.11 -32.19 0.53
N LYS A 472 21.14 -31.00 1.12
CA LYS A 472 20.47 -30.70 2.39
C LYS A 472 19.02 -30.28 2.22
N TRP A 473 18.55 -29.97 1.00
CA TRP A 473 17.19 -29.48 0.75
C TRP A 473 16.13 -30.40 1.36
N ASP A 474 16.18 -31.69 1.01
CA ASP A 474 15.21 -32.69 1.50
C ASP A 474 15.29 -32.83 3.04
N THR A 475 16.50 -32.78 3.60
CA THR A 475 16.70 -32.82 5.05
C THR A 475 16.04 -31.62 5.74
N PHE A 476 16.17 -30.42 5.18
CA PHE A 476 15.54 -29.22 5.74
C PHE A 476 14.02 -29.25 5.63
N ILE A 477 13.47 -29.72 4.51
CA ILE A 477 12.02 -29.91 4.34
C ILE A 477 11.51 -30.92 5.36
N GLU A 478 12.18 -32.06 5.53
CA GLU A 478 11.81 -33.07 6.53
C GLU A 478 11.89 -32.53 7.96
N LYS A 479 12.97 -31.83 8.32
CA LYS A 479 13.12 -31.19 9.64
C LYS A 479 11.96 -30.22 9.88
N TYR A 480 11.73 -29.29 8.96
CA TYR A 480 10.71 -28.27 9.07
C TYR A 480 9.30 -28.87 9.20
N THR A 481 8.94 -29.78 8.29
CA THR A 481 7.62 -30.43 8.28
C THR A 481 7.38 -31.28 9.52
N ARG A 482 8.41 -31.97 10.04
CA ARG A 482 8.32 -32.76 11.28
C ARG A 482 8.02 -31.88 12.50
N MET A 483 8.58 -30.67 12.56
CA MET A 483 8.37 -29.75 13.68
C MET A 483 7.02 -29.05 13.66
N GLN A 484 6.38 -28.93 12.49
CA GLN A 484 5.11 -28.21 12.34
C GLN A 484 3.85 -29.05 12.68
N ASN A 485 4.04 -30.29 13.18
CA ASN A 485 2.98 -31.20 13.64
C ASN A 485 1.98 -31.61 12.51
N SER A 486 1.06 -32.54 12.81
CA SER A 486 -0.02 -32.95 11.91
C SER A 486 -0.93 -31.81 11.44
N TYR A 487 -0.97 -30.70 12.19
CA TYR A 487 -1.73 -29.51 11.82
C TYR A 487 -1.20 -28.85 10.54
N PHE A 488 0.12 -28.91 10.28
CA PHE A 488 0.72 -28.40 9.04
C PHE A 488 0.16 -29.09 7.79
N GLN A 489 0.13 -30.42 7.81
CA GLN A 489 -0.46 -31.23 6.74
C GLN A 489 -1.95 -30.98 6.61
N PHE A 490 -2.66 -30.87 7.73
CA PHE A 490 -4.10 -30.56 7.73
C PHE A 490 -4.38 -29.23 7.03
N VAL A 491 -3.65 -28.16 7.36
CA VAL A 491 -3.87 -26.85 6.76
C VAL A 491 -3.59 -26.87 5.26
N ALA A 492 -2.58 -27.61 4.80
CA ALA A 492 -2.26 -27.78 3.37
C ALA A 492 -3.29 -28.60 2.57
N THR A 493 -4.26 -29.25 3.23
CA THR A 493 -5.33 -30.03 2.56
C THR A 493 -6.73 -29.49 2.83
N HIS A 494 -6.90 -28.46 3.64
CA HIS A 494 -8.22 -27.98 4.04
C HIS A 494 -8.41 -26.50 3.72
N THR A 495 -9.64 -26.15 3.38
CA THR A 495 -10.06 -24.76 3.22
C THR A 495 -10.67 -24.23 4.51
N ASP A 496 -10.37 -22.97 4.81
CA ASP A 496 -10.94 -22.25 5.94
C ASP A 496 -12.40 -21.80 5.69
N LEU A 497 -12.91 -21.94 4.46
CA LEU A 497 -14.24 -21.48 4.05
C LEU A 497 -15.37 -22.05 4.93
N TYR A 498 -15.23 -23.30 5.39
CA TYR A 498 -16.27 -24.01 6.15
C TYR A 498 -16.01 -24.03 7.66
N LYS A 499 -15.01 -23.29 8.17
CA LYS A 499 -14.60 -23.36 9.60
C LYS A 499 -15.72 -23.04 10.59
N ASN A 500 -16.67 -22.19 10.21
CA ASN A 500 -17.81 -21.79 11.06
C ASN A 500 -19.06 -22.68 10.88
N HIS A 501 -18.98 -23.75 10.08
CA HIS A 501 -20.12 -24.61 9.76
C HIS A 501 -19.80 -26.08 10.08
N HIS A 502 -19.79 -26.41 11.37
CA HIS A 502 -19.56 -27.78 11.85
C HIS A 502 -20.76 -28.71 11.61
N GLU A 503 -21.97 -28.16 11.60
CA GLU A 503 -23.19 -28.92 11.30
C GLU A 503 -23.37 -29.11 9.79
N ARG A 504 -24.03 -30.20 9.40
CA ARG A 504 -24.33 -30.47 7.99
C ARG A 504 -25.46 -29.57 7.50
N PHE A 505 -25.30 -28.94 6.33
CA PHE A 505 -26.30 -28.04 5.76
C PHE A 505 -26.58 -28.33 4.27
N GLY A 506 -27.69 -27.82 3.74
CA GLY A 506 -27.95 -27.85 2.30
C GLY A 506 -27.27 -26.68 1.59
N ARG A 507 -27.54 -25.47 2.08
CA ARG A 507 -26.96 -24.20 1.62
C ARG A 507 -26.70 -23.30 2.83
N ALA A 508 -25.55 -22.65 2.87
CA ALA A 508 -25.24 -21.63 3.86
C ALA A 508 -24.78 -20.35 3.15
N ASN A 509 -25.36 -19.21 3.52
CA ASN A 509 -25.00 -17.93 2.94
C ASN A 509 -23.86 -17.33 3.74
N GLN A 510 -22.74 -17.04 3.07
CA GLN A 510 -21.70 -16.16 3.56
C GLN A 510 -21.91 -14.79 2.92
N LEU A 511 -22.27 -13.83 3.77
CA LEU A 511 -22.35 -12.43 3.37
C LEU A 511 -20.91 -11.91 3.25
N LYS A 512 -20.58 -11.38 2.08
CA LYS A 512 -19.39 -10.59 1.83
C LYS A 512 -19.82 -9.15 1.58
N SER A 513 -18.88 -8.22 1.60
CA SER A 513 -19.15 -6.82 1.26
C SER A 513 -19.68 -6.75 -0.18
N GLY A 514 -20.97 -6.46 -0.39
CA GLY A 514 -21.52 -6.22 -1.73
C GLY A 514 -22.05 -7.45 -2.44
N THR A 515 -21.50 -8.63 -2.14
CA THR A 515 -21.83 -9.87 -2.82
C THR A 515 -22.16 -10.98 -1.83
N LYS A 516 -22.67 -12.08 -2.37
CA LYS A 516 -23.05 -13.23 -1.58
C LYS A 516 -22.33 -14.45 -2.11
N THR A 517 -21.81 -15.26 -1.20
CA THR A 517 -21.36 -16.61 -1.53
C THR A 517 -22.28 -17.62 -0.85
N THR A 518 -22.86 -18.53 -1.61
CA THR A 518 -23.61 -19.66 -1.07
C THR A 518 -22.71 -20.89 -1.05
N LEU A 519 -22.35 -21.34 0.14
CA LEU A 519 -21.66 -22.61 0.34
C LEU A 519 -22.62 -23.76 0.13
N LEU A 520 -22.13 -24.83 -0.50
CA LEU A 520 -22.87 -26.07 -0.70
C LEU A 520 -22.26 -27.16 0.17
N ASP A 521 -23.12 -27.98 0.78
CA ASP A 521 -22.70 -29.20 1.50
C ASP A 521 -23.53 -30.39 1.00
N ARG A 522 -24.78 -30.58 1.42
CA ARG A 522 -25.59 -31.71 0.91
C ARG A 522 -26.24 -31.44 -0.43
N VAL A 523 -26.30 -32.48 -1.29
CA VAL A 523 -27.19 -32.49 -2.44
C VAL A 523 -28.62 -32.86 -1.98
N PRO A 524 -29.63 -31.99 -2.19
CA PRO A 524 -31.01 -32.32 -1.82
C PRO A 524 -31.46 -33.65 -2.44
N GLY A 525 -31.94 -34.58 -1.61
CA GLY A 525 -32.39 -35.91 -2.03
C GLY A 525 -31.26 -36.95 -2.19
N GLN A 526 -30.01 -36.64 -1.87
CA GLN A 526 -28.88 -37.60 -1.90
C GLN A 526 -28.02 -37.52 -0.63
N ASP A 527 -28.38 -38.29 0.41
CA ASP A 527 -27.72 -38.24 1.72
C ASP A 527 -26.24 -38.66 1.74
N LYS A 528 -25.78 -39.35 0.68
CA LYS A 528 -24.39 -39.80 0.54
C LYS A 528 -23.53 -38.86 -0.29
N THR A 529 -24.13 -37.92 -1.02
CA THR A 529 -23.40 -37.02 -1.92
C THR A 529 -23.22 -35.66 -1.26
N THR A 530 -21.96 -35.29 -1.01
CA THR A 530 -21.58 -33.95 -0.54
C THR A 530 -20.90 -33.15 -1.65
N LEU A 531 -21.25 -31.86 -1.71
CA LEU A 531 -20.60 -30.78 -2.46
C LEU A 531 -19.71 -29.93 -1.55
N ARG A 532 -19.65 -30.24 -0.24
CA ARG A 532 -18.72 -29.63 0.70
C ARG A 532 -17.31 -29.81 0.15
N ASP A 533 -16.55 -28.73 0.20
CA ASP A 533 -15.17 -28.69 -0.29
C ASP A 533 -15.02 -28.98 -1.80
N ARG A 534 -16.12 -28.92 -2.56
CA ARG A 534 -16.12 -29.18 -4.02
C ARG A 534 -16.64 -28.01 -4.83
N ALA A 535 -17.73 -27.40 -4.41
CA ALA A 535 -18.36 -26.32 -5.15
C ALA A 535 -19.05 -25.29 -4.25
N MET A 536 -19.07 -24.04 -4.72
CA MET A 536 -19.81 -22.93 -4.11
C MET A 536 -20.47 -22.08 -5.21
N ILE A 537 -21.42 -21.23 -4.84
CA ILE A 537 -22.08 -20.30 -5.77
C ILE A 537 -21.73 -18.87 -5.37
N ARG A 538 -21.13 -18.12 -6.28
CA ARG A 538 -20.94 -16.67 -6.15
C ARG A 538 -22.12 -15.94 -6.76
N HIS A 539 -22.63 -14.92 -6.10
CA HIS A 539 -23.67 -14.03 -6.60
C HIS A 539 -23.02 -12.67 -6.89
N ILE A 540 -22.65 -12.43 -8.14
CA ILE A 540 -21.78 -11.30 -8.53
C ILE A 540 -22.38 -10.49 -9.67
N PRO A 541 -22.03 -9.20 -9.84
CA PRO A 541 -22.51 -8.42 -10.98
C PRO A 541 -22.05 -9.00 -12.33
N PRO A 542 -22.80 -8.78 -13.42
CA PRO A 542 -22.40 -9.17 -14.77
C PRO A 542 -21.00 -8.69 -15.18
N SER A 543 -20.63 -7.45 -14.81
CA SER A 543 -19.32 -6.86 -15.08
C SER A 543 -18.16 -7.64 -14.41
N ALA A 544 -18.40 -8.14 -13.20
CA ALA A 544 -17.47 -8.94 -12.43
C ALA A 544 -17.26 -10.32 -13.07
N LEU A 545 -18.35 -10.97 -13.49
CA LEU A 545 -18.27 -12.23 -14.23
C LEU A 545 -17.53 -12.07 -15.56
N SER A 546 -17.76 -10.98 -16.29
CA SER A 546 -17.05 -10.70 -17.56
C SER A 546 -15.53 -10.63 -17.35
N SER A 547 -15.10 -9.92 -16.30
CA SER A 547 -13.70 -9.78 -15.92
C SER A 547 -13.09 -11.13 -15.46
N TRP A 548 -13.83 -11.89 -14.65
CA TRP A 548 -13.43 -13.23 -14.22
C TRP A 548 -13.26 -14.19 -15.39
N ARG A 549 -14.20 -14.21 -16.34
CA ARG A 549 -14.11 -15.03 -17.56
C ARG A 549 -12.92 -14.64 -18.42
N THR A 550 -12.70 -13.35 -18.62
CA THR A 550 -11.55 -12.86 -19.37
C THR A 550 -10.25 -13.40 -18.78
N ALA A 551 -10.09 -13.36 -17.46
CA ALA A 551 -8.95 -13.96 -16.77
C ALA A 551 -8.90 -15.49 -16.91
N TYR A 552 -10.02 -16.18 -16.67
CA TYR A 552 -10.09 -17.65 -16.64
C TYR A 552 -9.93 -18.31 -18.01
N GLU A 553 -10.45 -17.71 -19.08
CA GLU A 553 -10.40 -18.27 -20.45
C GLU A 553 -9.08 -17.97 -21.18
N SER A 554 -8.18 -17.18 -20.58
CA SER A 554 -6.92 -16.75 -21.23
C SER A 554 -5.77 -17.74 -21.01
N SER A 555 -6.00 -19.04 -21.26
CA SER A 555 -5.03 -20.11 -21.01
C SER A 555 -3.66 -19.89 -21.70
N HIS A 556 -3.65 -19.48 -22.97
CA HIS A 556 -2.43 -19.18 -23.72
C HIS A 556 -1.59 -18.09 -23.05
N MET A 557 -2.21 -17.01 -22.60
CA MET A 557 -1.53 -15.92 -21.91
C MET A 557 -0.87 -16.41 -20.60
N TRP A 558 -1.56 -17.28 -19.85
CA TRP A 558 -0.96 -17.88 -18.65
C TRP A 558 0.22 -18.80 -18.98
N GLN A 559 0.17 -19.55 -20.08
CA GLN A 559 1.32 -20.34 -20.57
C GLN A 559 2.52 -19.45 -20.93
N GLU A 560 2.29 -18.33 -21.62
CA GLU A 560 3.34 -17.35 -21.95
C GLU A 560 4.02 -16.78 -20.69
N LEU A 561 3.28 -16.64 -19.59
CA LEU A 561 3.81 -16.23 -18.28
C LEU A 561 4.47 -17.37 -17.50
N GLY A 562 4.60 -18.57 -18.09
CA GLY A 562 5.28 -19.71 -17.50
C GLY A 562 4.40 -20.59 -16.62
N PHE A 563 3.08 -20.34 -16.57
CA PHE A 563 2.18 -21.23 -15.84
C PHE A 563 1.83 -22.47 -16.68
N HIS A 564 1.90 -23.63 -16.05
CA HIS A 564 1.39 -24.89 -16.60
C HIS A 564 -0.07 -25.16 -16.18
N TYR A 565 -0.72 -24.15 -15.59
CA TYR A 565 -2.11 -24.18 -15.13
C TYR A 565 -2.74 -22.78 -15.25
N VAL A 566 -4.07 -22.67 -15.20
CA VAL A 566 -4.75 -21.37 -15.13
C VAL A 566 -4.85 -20.94 -13.66
N PRO A 567 -4.17 -19.87 -13.22
CA PRO A 567 -4.07 -19.49 -11.80
C PRO A 567 -5.28 -18.67 -11.31
N ILE A 568 -6.46 -18.92 -11.86
CA ILE A 568 -7.71 -18.20 -11.60
C ILE A 568 -8.72 -19.16 -10.99
N GLU A 569 -9.52 -18.69 -10.02
CA GLU A 569 -10.61 -19.45 -9.42
C GLU A 569 -11.47 -20.16 -10.51
N PRO A 570 -11.62 -21.49 -10.46
CA PRO A 570 -12.26 -22.20 -11.57
C PRO A 570 -13.77 -21.99 -11.66
N ILE A 571 -14.25 -21.56 -12.84
CA ILE A 571 -15.67 -21.45 -13.16
C ILE A 571 -16.20 -22.81 -13.63
N VAL A 572 -17.24 -23.32 -12.97
CA VAL A 572 -17.90 -24.60 -13.30
C VAL A 572 -19.15 -24.39 -14.15
N ASP A 573 -19.96 -23.40 -13.80
CA ASP A 573 -21.24 -23.10 -14.47
C ASP A 573 -21.67 -21.66 -14.15
N THR A 574 -22.51 -21.07 -15.00
CA THR A 574 -23.16 -19.78 -14.71
C THR A 574 -24.62 -19.85 -15.11
N LYS A 575 -25.52 -19.35 -14.25
CA LYS A 575 -26.92 -19.24 -14.62
C LYS A 575 -27.19 -17.89 -15.30
N PRO A 576 -27.98 -17.87 -16.39
CA PRO A 576 -28.33 -16.62 -17.04
C PRO A 576 -29.13 -15.71 -16.09
N LEU A 577 -28.82 -14.41 -16.15
CA LEU A 577 -29.51 -13.34 -15.43
C LEU A 577 -30.98 -13.29 -15.87
N LYS A 578 -31.93 -13.21 -14.93
CA LYS A 578 -33.29 -12.79 -15.28
C LYS A 578 -33.34 -11.28 -15.51
N LYS A 579 -34.36 -10.80 -16.23
CA LYS A 579 -34.52 -9.39 -16.62
C LYS A 579 -34.53 -8.41 -15.42
N ASP A 580 -34.84 -8.90 -14.22
CA ASP A 580 -35.03 -8.15 -12.97
C ASP A 580 -33.98 -8.44 -11.88
N GLU A 581 -32.89 -9.13 -12.23
CA GLU A 581 -31.79 -9.50 -11.33
C GLU A 581 -30.54 -8.65 -11.66
N LEU A 582 -29.81 -8.17 -10.64
CA LEU A 582 -28.53 -7.46 -10.81
C LEU A 582 -27.29 -8.36 -10.64
N PHE A 583 -27.49 -9.61 -10.24
CA PHE A 583 -26.42 -10.54 -9.91
C PHE A 583 -26.57 -11.85 -10.69
N VAL A 584 -25.44 -12.37 -11.18
CA VAL A 584 -25.31 -13.66 -11.83
C VAL A 584 -24.86 -14.70 -10.81
N ASP A 585 -25.50 -15.87 -10.82
CA ASP A 585 -25.03 -17.04 -10.08
C ASP A 585 -23.88 -17.72 -10.84
N VAL A 586 -22.69 -17.74 -10.25
CA VAL A 586 -21.51 -18.42 -10.78
C VAL A 586 -21.17 -19.59 -9.87
N ALA A 587 -21.34 -20.82 -10.36
CA ALA A 587 -20.86 -22.00 -9.67
C ALA A 587 -19.34 -22.12 -9.88
N SER A 588 -18.60 -22.21 -8.79
CA SER A 588 -17.14 -22.22 -8.76
C SER A 588 -16.62 -23.41 -7.94
N ARG A 589 -15.39 -23.85 -8.22
CA ARG A 589 -14.71 -24.89 -7.42
C ARG A 589 -14.19 -24.30 -6.10
N VAL A 590 -14.23 -25.13 -5.05
CA VAL A 590 -13.55 -24.82 -3.79
C VAL A 590 -12.09 -25.27 -3.92
N LEU A 591 -11.16 -24.34 -3.69
CA LEU A 591 -9.73 -24.64 -3.70
C LEU A 591 -9.29 -25.20 -2.34
N MET A 592 -8.60 -26.35 -2.37
CA MET A 592 -8.19 -27.08 -1.17
C MET A 592 -6.81 -26.64 -0.69
N GLY A 593 -6.79 -25.60 0.14
CA GLY A 593 -5.60 -25.12 0.82
C GLY A 593 -5.86 -23.81 1.58
N PRO A 594 -4.84 -23.32 2.29
CA PRO A 594 -4.92 -22.09 3.05
C PRO A 594 -4.80 -20.87 2.14
N SER A 595 -5.21 -19.72 2.67
CA SER A 595 -4.87 -18.46 2.04
C SER A 595 -3.34 -18.23 2.06
N VAL A 596 -2.80 -17.47 1.10
CA VAL A 596 -1.38 -17.10 1.12
C VAL A 596 -1.06 -16.32 2.39
N ALA A 597 -1.95 -15.42 2.83
CA ALA A 597 -1.79 -14.67 4.09
C ALA A 597 -1.54 -15.62 5.27
N ASP A 598 -2.44 -16.60 5.45
CA ASP A 598 -2.32 -17.59 6.53
C ASP A 598 -1.06 -18.44 6.38
N TRP A 599 -0.70 -18.82 5.15
CA TRP A 599 0.44 -19.70 4.90
C TRP A 599 1.77 -19.01 5.19
N LEU A 600 1.96 -17.80 4.65
CA LEU A 600 3.20 -17.05 4.82
C LEU A 600 3.37 -16.54 6.26
N GLU A 601 2.28 -16.09 6.90
CA GLU A 601 2.32 -15.66 8.30
C GLU A 601 2.73 -16.80 9.24
N LYS A 602 2.17 -18.00 9.03
CA LYS A 602 2.31 -19.13 9.97
C LYS A 602 3.44 -20.07 9.63
N TYR A 603 3.94 -20.07 8.40
CA TYR A 603 4.87 -21.11 7.95
C TYR A 603 6.01 -20.62 7.08
N GLY A 604 5.81 -19.61 6.23
CA GLY A 604 6.89 -19.02 5.41
C GLY A 604 7.52 -19.95 4.35
N LEU A 605 7.19 -21.25 4.31
CA LEU A 605 7.74 -22.19 3.34
C LEU A 605 7.30 -21.78 1.92
N PHE A 606 8.25 -21.72 0.99
CA PHE A 606 8.07 -21.23 -0.39
C PHE A 606 7.67 -19.75 -0.51
N GLU A 607 8.02 -18.91 0.46
CA GLU A 607 7.62 -17.49 0.44
C GLU A 607 8.00 -16.78 -0.86
N MET A 608 9.27 -16.91 -1.29
CA MET A 608 9.75 -16.23 -2.49
C MET A 608 9.04 -16.73 -3.75
N GLU A 609 8.87 -18.04 -3.91
CA GLU A 609 8.18 -18.62 -5.06
C GLU A 609 6.70 -18.24 -5.10
N ILE A 610 6.00 -18.28 -3.95
CA ILE A 610 4.60 -17.87 -3.84
C ILE A 610 4.44 -16.39 -4.22
N ARG A 611 5.29 -15.49 -3.70
CA ARG A 611 5.25 -14.06 -4.03
C ARG A 611 5.54 -13.80 -5.50
N ASN A 612 6.47 -14.54 -6.10
CA ASN A 612 6.75 -14.47 -7.53
C ASN A 612 5.55 -14.93 -8.37
N LEU A 613 4.90 -16.03 -8.00
CA LEU A 613 3.68 -16.51 -8.66
C LEU A 613 2.55 -15.46 -8.53
N MET A 614 2.34 -14.86 -7.36
CA MET A 614 1.36 -13.78 -7.19
C MET A 614 1.64 -12.57 -8.09
N LYS A 615 2.91 -12.14 -8.17
CA LYS A 615 3.32 -11.04 -9.05
C LYS A 615 3.00 -11.35 -10.51
N LEU A 616 3.32 -12.57 -10.97
CA LEU A 616 3.01 -13.01 -12.33
C LEU A 616 1.50 -13.10 -12.58
N ILE A 617 0.70 -13.53 -11.59
CA ILE A 617 -0.76 -13.53 -11.68
C ILE A 617 -1.29 -12.10 -11.88
N LEU A 618 -0.85 -11.16 -11.05
CA LEU A 618 -1.27 -9.76 -11.13
C LEU A 618 -0.81 -9.09 -12.43
N GLU A 619 0.39 -9.42 -12.90
CA GLU A 619 0.88 -8.97 -14.21
C GLU A 619 -0.01 -9.49 -15.34
N GLY A 620 -0.39 -10.77 -15.32
CA GLY A 620 -1.30 -11.35 -16.29
C GLY A 620 -2.68 -10.70 -16.28
N LEU A 621 -3.24 -10.43 -15.09
CA LEU A 621 -4.50 -9.68 -14.97
C LEU A 621 -4.39 -8.28 -15.58
N ASN A 622 -3.29 -7.56 -15.31
CA ASN A 622 -3.04 -6.25 -15.89
C ASN A 622 -2.90 -6.30 -17.43
N ARG A 623 -2.20 -7.29 -17.98
CA ARG A 623 -2.10 -7.51 -19.44
C ARG A 623 -3.46 -7.77 -20.09
N LEU A 624 -4.36 -8.42 -19.36
CA LEU A 624 -5.75 -8.65 -19.81
C LEU A 624 -6.67 -7.44 -19.62
N GLY A 625 -6.18 -6.35 -19.01
CA GLY A 625 -7.03 -5.21 -18.64
C GLY A 625 -8.07 -5.56 -17.57
N VAL A 626 -7.76 -6.53 -16.69
CA VAL A 626 -8.62 -6.94 -15.57
C VAL A 626 -8.07 -6.37 -14.27
N VAL A 627 -8.87 -5.55 -13.60
CA VAL A 627 -8.61 -5.07 -12.23
C VAL A 627 -9.41 -5.94 -11.27
N HIS A 628 -8.73 -6.69 -10.40
CA HIS A 628 -9.39 -7.64 -9.48
C HIS A 628 -10.28 -6.95 -8.43
N GLY A 629 -9.95 -5.71 -8.05
CA GLY A 629 -10.73 -4.88 -7.12
C GLY A 629 -10.16 -4.86 -5.70
N HIS A 630 -9.71 -6.00 -5.17
CA HIS A 630 -9.14 -6.11 -3.81
C HIS A 630 -8.04 -7.19 -3.71
N PRO A 631 -6.99 -7.14 -4.53
CA PRO A 631 -5.92 -8.12 -4.47
C PRO A 631 -5.13 -7.97 -3.17
N HIS A 632 -5.32 -8.90 -2.24
CA HIS A 632 -4.54 -9.03 -1.01
C HIS A 632 -4.23 -10.50 -0.74
N ASP A 633 -3.21 -10.80 0.07
CA ASP A 633 -2.71 -12.17 0.31
C ASP A 633 -3.81 -13.16 0.74
N ALA A 634 -4.89 -12.71 1.39
CA ALA A 634 -6.02 -13.56 1.75
C ALA A 634 -6.93 -14.00 0.57
N ASN A 635 -6.82 -13.34 -0.59
CA ASN A 635 -7.51 -13.67 -1.84
C ASN A 635 -6.64 -14.51 -2.80
N PHE A 636 -5.50 -14.98 -2.31
CA PHE A 636 -4.72 -16.01 -2.98
C PHE A 636 -4.76 -17.29 -2.16
N VAL A 637 -4.85 -18.43 -2.83
CA VAL A 637 -4.89 -19.76 -2.19
C VAL A 637 -3.69 -20.57 -2.64
N VAL A 638 -3.00 -21.18 -1.67
CA VAL A 638 -1.87 -22.09 -1.90
C VAL A 638 -2.41 -23.50 -2.03
N VAL A 639 -2.17 -24.15 -3.16
CA VAL A 639 -2.65 -25.51 -3.45
C VAL A 639 -1.46 -26.42 -3.75
N PHE A 640 -1.21 -27.36 -2.84
CA PHE A 640 -0.10 -28.31 -2.97
C PHE A 640 -0.43 -29.44 -3.92
N GLU A 641 0.58 -29.89 -4.65
CA GLU A 641 0.52 -31.18 -5.34
C GLU A 641 0.25 -32.31 -4.34
N ARG A 642 -0.39 -33.37 -4.82
CA ARG A 642 -0.73 -34.55 -4.00
C ARG A 642 0.16 -35.71 -4.39
N THR A 643 0.75 -36.35 -3.40
CA THR A 643 1.41 -37.66 -3.55
C THR A 643 0.37 -38.75 -3.81
N GLU A 644 0.80 -39.95 -4.17
CA GLU A 644 -0.10 -41.09 -4.46
C GLU A 644 -1.00 -41.47 -3.28
N ASP A 645 -0.58 -41.21 -2.04
CA ASP A 645 -1.38 -41.45 -0.83
C ASP A 645 -2.33 -40.28 -0.47
N GLY A 646 -2.36 -39.24 -1.30
CA GLY A 646 -3.21 -38.07 -1.15
C GLY A 646 -2.65 -36.99 -0.21
N LYS A 647 -1.42 -37.15 0.32
CA LYS A 647 -0.80 -36.12 1.16
C LYS A 647 -0.22 -34.97 0.33
N PRO A 648 -0.13 -33.74 0.89
CA PRO A 648 0.61 -32.64 0.26
C PRO A 648 2.07 -33.03 -0.01
N ASP A 649 2.55 -32.73 -1.22
CA ASP A 649 3.96 -32.85 -1.59
C ASP A 649 4.69 -31.51 -1.30
N PHE A 650 5.43 -31.47 -0.19
CA PHE A 650 6.22 -30.30 0.21
C PHE A 650 7.60 -30.24 -0.46
N HIS A 651 7.95 -31.15 -1.37
CA HIS A 651 9.17 -31.05 -2.18
C HIS A 651 8.92 -30.26 -3.48
N ARG A 652 7.65 -30.03 -3.84
CA ARG A 652 7.24 -29.25 -5.02
C ARG A 652 6.76 -27.86 -4.63
N ILE A 653 6.99 -26.88 -5.52
CA ILE A 653 6.38 -25.55 -5.38
C ILE A 653 4.85 -25.71 -5.42
N PRO A 654 4.10 -25.17 -4.46
CA PRO A 654 2.65 -25.20 -4.54
C PRO A 654 2.16 -24.30 -5.68
N ARG A 655 1.00 -24.65 -6.24
CA ARG A 655 0.29 -23.76 -7.14
C ARG A 655 -0.34 -22.62 -6.32
N VAL A 656 -0.41 -21.44 -6.91
CA VAL A 656 -1.11 -20.28 -6.34
C VAL A 656 -2.25 -19.89 -7.26
N TYR A 657 -3.42 -19.65 -6.69
CA TYR A 657 -4.62 -19.21 -7.41
C TYR A 657 -5.14 -17.93 -6.79
N ILE A 658 -5.59 -16.98 -7.62
CA ILE A 658 -6.35 -15.82 -7.14
C ILE A 658 -7.85 -16.13 -7.16
N ILE A 659 -8.56 -15.73 -6.11
CA ILE A 659 -9.99 -15.97 -5.89
C ILE A 659 -10.78 -14.69 -5.67
N ASP A 660 -12.10 -14.81 -5.57
CA ASP A 660 -13.00 -13.73 -5.17
C ASP A 660 -13.11 -12.60 -6.21
N PHE A 661 -13.48 -12.92 -7.45
CA PHE A 661 -13.66 -11.93 -8.53
C PHE A 661 -14.93 -11.08 -8.40
N ASP A 662 -15.47 -10.93 -7.20
CA ASP A 662 -16.80 -10.35 -6.97
C ASP A 662 -16.84 -8.83 -7.14
N MET A 663 -15.67 -8.18 -7.04
CA MET A 663 -15.41 -6.77 -7.34
C MET A 663 -14.55 -6.54 -8.59
N ALA A 664 -14.34 -7.57 -9.40
CA ALA A 664 -13.49 -7.44 -10.58
C ALA A 664 -14.12 -6.50 -11.63
N VAL A 665 -13.30 -5.65 -12.23
CA VAL A 665 -13.72 -4.74 -13.30
C VAL A 665 -12.71 -4.78 -14.43
N SER A 666 -13.21 -4.72 -15.66
CA SER A 666 -12.39 -4.47 -16.85
C SER A 666 -12.70 -3.05 -17.28
N PRO A 667 -11.82 -2.06 -17.07
CA PRO A 667 -12.05 -0.71 -17.56
C PRO A 667 -12.37 -0.76 -19.06
N PRO A 668 -13.28 0.10 -19.54
CA PRO A 668 -13.52 0.21 -20.97
C PRO A 668 -12.16 0.45 -21.66
N LYS A 669 -11.85 -0.34 -22.67
CA LYS A 669 -10.67 -0.09 -23.52
C LYS A 669 -10.78 1.37 -23.95
N ASN A 670 -9.77 2.18 -23.67
CA ASN A 670 -9.71 3.54 -24.21
C ASN A 670 -9.69 3.40 -25.73
N VAL A 671 -10.84 3.64 -26.36
CA VAL A 671 -11.01 3.60 -27.82
C VAL A 671 -10.45 4.88 -28.41
#